data_AF-A0A949XV07-F1
#
_entry.id   AF-A0A949XV07-F1
#
_cell.length_a   1.000
_cell.length_b   1.000
_cell.length_c   1.000
_cell.angle_alpha   90.00
_cell.angle_beta   90.00
_cell.angle_gamma   90.00
#
_symmetry.space_group_name_H-M   'P 1'
#
loop_
_entity.id
_entity.type
_entity.pdbx_description
1 polymer ?
#
loop_
_entity_poly.entity_id
_entity_poly.type
_entity_poly.pdbx_seq_one_letter_code
_entity_poly.pdbx_strand_id
1 'polypeptide(L)'
;MGPSEWEGMMGIAQKVSRVFSDSVRSRGQSYFAKGRVALTAAKVGEVMARVRGTAKYRVRLRVRGGKLHVSCTCPYFGPQGEPCKHIWASILMADARDLLQAPPVRPLKVVSDLPRRPPADAGAAIPVLGAPPRTGRPRPKDRHDRGGAPWSNGGREPSAGGSAPAKPVNRGSKRLLVYILDVSATLAQNQVVIDLSRRQRRPTGEWGPLKAWWHAPGTPQAKYDPEDRDLLAMLDEAQAAALAASAGVGNGVVPGAPIEQMGTRRYVLRHDQAALVERLARSGRLRLRRTEGEDDPPTMRWDDGPAWRFALDLRPELGGKRWSWRGSLRRGESRMDLAEPLVLVPGLVILGVGRAARFDDVGVMPWIVRLRHEKEIVFAEPQQDIMLGRLLAEARVGPNELLESLRFEEIDTTPRPCLTLRTPRQNWGPGSDRLLAELEFDYNGALIPAGRTTPLAVSTELGLVIRRDTRAEAQADILLFELGFRESKDPRVDPGTMELPPKRLAQVTRDLVQAGWRVEAEGKLIRPAGEFKLAVTTGIDWFELGGQVDFGGQELSLPDLLAAARRGEAMVTLGDGSMGMLPEDWLKKYGMLVELGATDDGNVRFNAAQAGVLDALLAAQPEIRVDAAFQKVRESLHHFEGVRPLDAPAGFHGELRPYQREGLGWLDYLQKFDFGGILADDMGLGKTIQVLALLQKRRARRQAKGPSLAVVPRSLVFNWIQEAARFTPRLRVLDYTGPNRHALRETFRDHDLVITTYGTLRTDIMELTQFEFDYVILDEAQA
;
A
#
# COMPACT_ATOMS: atom_id res chain seq x y z
N MET A 1 44.44 -13.93 -18.84
CA MET A 1 43.23 -14.49 -19.49
C MET A 1 42.83 -13.58 -20.63
N GLY A 2 42.62 -14.11 -21.83
CA GLY A 2 42.23 -13.31 -23.00
C GLY A 2 40.73 -12.92 -22.95
N PRO A 3 40.33 -11.82 -23.59
CA PRO A 3 38.93 -11.37 -23.64
C PRO A 3 37.93 -12.45 -24.12
N SER A 4 38.39 -13.43 -24.91
CA SER A 4 37.56 -14.45 -25.56
C SER A 4 37.05 -15.58 -24.67
N GLU A 5 37.70 -15.90 -23.54
CA GLU A 5 37.27 -16.98 -22.63
C GLU A 5 36.16 -16.51 -21.66
N TRP A 6 36.20 -15.23 -21.25
CA TRP A 6 35.12 -14.54 -20.52
C TRP A 6 33.82 -14.45 -21.34
N GLU A 7 33.92 -14.41 -22.67
CA GLU A 7 32.80 -14.22 -23.58
C GLU A 7 31.85 -15.43 -23.67
N GLY A 8 32.33 -16.63 -23.34
CA GLY A 8 31.53 -17.86 -23.33
C GLY A 8 30.56 -17.98 -22.14
N MET A 9 30.84 -17.30 -21.01
CA MET A 9 30.13 -17.47 -19.74
C MET A 9 28.92 -16.54 -19.55
N MET A 10 28.68 -15.61 -20.46
CA MET A 10 27.55 -14.67 -20.36
C MET A 10 26.29 -15.24 -21.01
N GLY A 11 25.18 -15.24 -20.27
CA GLY A 11 23.86 -15.59 -20.76
C GLY A 11 23.42 -14.70 -21.93
N ILE A 12 22.45 -15.17 -22.72
CA ILE A 12 21.99 -14.45 -23.92
C ILE A 12 21.45 -13.07 -23.54
N ALA A 13 20.74 -12.95 -22.41
CA ALA A 13 20.24 -11.68 -21.89
C ALA A 13 21.37 -10.66 -21.66
N GLN A 14 22.52 -11.09 -21.13
CA GLN A 14 23.68 -10.21 -20.94
C GLN A 14 24.36 -9.81 -22.25
N LYS A 15 24.24 -10.61 -23.31
CA LYS A 15 24.81 -10.33 -24.64
C LYS A 15 23.93 -9.43 -25.50
N VAL A 16 22.61 -9.45 -25.31
CA VAL A 16 21.65 -8.68 -26.11
C VAL A 16 20.99 -7.52 -25.37
N SER A 17 21.31 -7.31 -24.08
CA SER A 17 20.69 -6.29 -23.23
C SER A 17 20.66 -4.88 -23.83
N ARG A 18 21.72 -4.48 -24.55
CA ARG A 18 21.83 -3.15 -25.19
C ARG A 18 20.85 -2.94 -26.35
N VAL A 19 20.28 -4.01 -26.91
CA VAL A 19 19.31 -3.94 -28.01
C VAL A 19 17.88 -3.69 -27.50
N PHE A 20 17.65 -3.86 -26.19
CA PHE A 20 16.36 -3.64 -25.55
C PHE A 20 16.44 -2.37 -24.69
N SER A 21 15.51 -1.43 -24.90
CA SER A 21 15.42 -0.24 -24.05
C SER A 21 15.13 -0.60 -22.60
N ASP A 22 15.52 0.26 -21.66
CA ASP A 22 15.35 0.03 -20.22
C ASP A 22 13.89 -0.24 -19.83
N SER A 23 12.96 0.48 -20.46
CA SER A 23 11.50 0.27 -20.32
C SER A 23 11.06 -1.10 -20.81
N VAL A 24 11.62 -1.62 -21.91
CA VAL A 24 11.30 -2.96 -22.42
C VAL A 24 11.89 -4.04 -21.53
N ARG A 25 13.12 -3.84 -21.03
CA ARG A 25 13.78 -4.77 -20.11
C ARG A 25 13.06 -4.87 -18.78
N SER A 26 12.71 -3.74 -18.16
CA SER A 26 11.96 -3.69 -16.89
C SER A 26 10.60 -4.39 -17.01
N ARG A 27 9.80 -4.06 -18.04
CA ARG A 27 8.50 -4.70 -18.26
C ARG A 27 8.62 -6.20 -18.57
N GLY A 28 9.63 -6.60 -19.34
CA GLY A 28 9.87 -8.02 -19.62
C GLY A 28 10.33 -8.79 -18.39
N GLN A 29 11.15 -8.18 -17.51
CA GLN A 29 11.55 -8.74 -16.22
C GLN A 29 10.31 -9.00 -15.33
N SER A 30 9.39 -8.04 -15.25
CA SER A 30 8.13 -8.16 -14.52
C SER A 30 7.26 -9.31 -15.03
N TYR A 31 7.16 -9.50 -16.36
CA TYR A 31 6.41 -10.61 -16.96
C TYR A 31 7.02 -11.98 -16.66
N PHE A 32 8.35 -12.07 -16.66
CA PHE A 32 9.06 -13.29 -16.28
C PHE A 32 8.85 -13.61 -14.78
N ALA A 33 9.05 -12.62 -13.90
CA ALA A 33 8.88 -12.77 -12.45
C ALA A 33 7.45 -13.15 -12.05
N LYS A 34 6.43 -12.59 -12.71
CA LYS A 34 5.01 -12.92 -12.50
C LYS A 34 4.60 -14.28 -13.10
N GLY A 35 5.54 -15.11 -13.56
CA GLY A 35 5.27 -16.43 -14.13
C GLY A 35 4.42 -16.42 -15.41
N ARG A 36 4.41 -15.29 -16.15
CA ARG A 36 3.53 -15.11 -17.32
C ARG A 36 4.08 -15.77 -18.58
N VAL A 37 5.29 -16.33 -18.54
CA VAL A 37 5.95 -17.01 -19.66
C VAL A 37 5.87 -18.52 -19.46
N ALA A 38 5.27 -19.23 -20.41
CA ALA A 38 5.21 -20.68 -20.43
C ALA A 38 5.99 -21.23 -21.63
N LEU A 39 6.96 -22.12 -21.37
CA LEU A 39 7.65 -22.84 -22.43
C LEU A 39 6.66 -23.75 -23.17
N THR A 40 6.65 -23.69 -24.50
CA THR A 40 5.80 -24.54 -25.35
C THR A 40 6.58 -25.62 -26.09
N ALA A 41 7.81 -25.33 -26.51
CA ALA A 41 8.74 -26.31 -27.07
C ALA A 41 10.18 -25.79 -26.95
N ALA A 42 11.15 -26.68 -26.79
CA ALA A 42 12.58 -26.38 -26.86
C ALA A 42 13.28 -27.42 -27.73
N LYS A 43 14.16 -26.98 -28.62
CA LYS A 43 15.07 -27.79 -29.44
C LYS A 43 16.47 -27.18 -29.35
N VAL A 44 17.50 -27.93 -29.75
CA VAL A 44 18.88 -27.42 -29.79
C VAL A 44 18.94 -26.13 -30.61
N GLY A 45 19.21 -25.00 -29.95
CA GLY A 45 19.30 -23.68 -30.56
C GLY A 45 17.97 -23.00 -30.90
N GLU A 46 16.80 -23.54 -30.53
CA GLU A 46 15.48 -22.92 -30.75
C GLU A 46 14.53 -23.10 -29.55
N VAL A 47 13.91 -22.02 -29.10
CA VAL A 47 12.93 -21.98 -28.01
C VAL A 47 11.63 -21.35 -28.48
N MET A 48 10.51 -21.99 -28.19
CA MET A 48 9.17 -21.45 -28.39
C MET A 48 8.45 -21.28 -27.05
N ALA A 49 7.95 -20.08 -26.78
CA ALA A 49 7.26 -19.74 -25.56
C ALA A 49 5.90 -19.08 -25.83
N ARG A 50 5.00 -19.17 -24.85
CA ARG A 50 3.73 -18.46 -24.83
C ARG A 50 3.72 -17.49 -23.65
N VAL A 51 3.49 -16.21 -23.92
CA VAL A 51 3.50 -15.14 -22.92
C VAL A 51 2.08 -14.61 -22.71
N ARG A 52 1.60 -14.59 -21.46
CA ARG A 52 0.30 -14.03 -21.09
C ARG A 52 0.42 -12.53 -20.88
N GLY A 53 -0.21 -11.73 -21.75
CA GLY A 53 -0.38 -10.29 -21.60
C GLY A 53 -1.87 -9.93 -21.71
N THR A 54 -2.21 -8.89 -22.46
CA THR A 54 -3.60 -8.58 -22.83
C THR A 54 -4.26 -9.70 -23.66
N ALA A 55 -3.46 -10.55 -24.29
CA ALA A 55 -3.82 -11.82 -24.91
C ALA A 55 -2.66 -12.82 -24.74
N LYS A 56 -2.79 -14.04 -25.26
CA LYS A 56 -1.70 -15.03 -25.29
C LYS A 56 -0.85 -14.82 -26.55
N TYR A 57 0.40 -14.39 -26.38
CA TYR A 57 1.33 -14.14 -27.48
C TYR A 57 2.32 -15.29 -27.62
N ARG A 58 2.65 -15.68 -28.86
CA ARG A 58 3.69 -16.68 -29.15
C ARG A 58 5.00 -15.97 -29.43
N VAL A 59 6.07 -16.46 -28.82
CA VAL A 59 7.43 -15.98 -28.99
C VAL A 59 8.31 -17.12 -29.45
N ARG A 60 9.15 -16.88 -30.47
CA ARG A 60 10.17 -17.82 -30.93
C ARG A 60 11.54 -17.15 -30.85
N LEU A 61 12.50 -17.88 -30.29
CA LEU A 61 13.90 -17.48 -30.17
C LEU A 61 14.76 -18.55 -30.84
N ARG A 62 15.67 -18.18 -31.74
CA ARG A 62 16.56 -19.13 -32.41
C ARG A 62 17.96 -18.58 -32.54
N VAL A 63 18.96 -19.33 -32.12
CA VAL A 63 20.37 -18.95 -32.23
C VAL A 63 20.95 -19.62 -33.47
N ARG A 64 21.47 -18.84 -34.42
CA ARG A 64 22.13 -19.35 -35.63
C ARG A 64 23.27 -18.42 -36.05
N GLY A 65 24.48 -18.95 -36.22
CA GLY A 65 25.62 -18.22 -36.80
C GLY A 65 25.94 -16.89 -36.10
N GLY A 66 25.94 -16.87 -34.76
CA GLY A 66 26.22 -15.64 -33.98
C GLY A 66 25.10 -14.60 -34.00
N LYS A 67 23.89 -14.96 -34.44
CA LYS A 67 22.69 -14.11 -34.43
C LYS A 67 21.59 -14.73 -33.59
N LEU A 68 20.85 -13.89 -32.87
CA LEU A 68 19.63 -14.28 -32.17
C LEU A 68 18.42 -13.86 -33.01
N HIS A 69 17.79 -14.82 -33.66
CA HIS A 69 16.55 -14.62 -34.39
C HIS A 69 15.37 -14.60 -33.42
N VAL A 70 14.57 -13.54 -33.45
CA VAL A 70 13.43 -13.33 -32.55
C VAL A 70 12.16 -13.07 -33.32
N SER A 71 11.04 -13.65 -32.89
CA SER A 71 9.72 -13.28 -33.38
C SER A 71 8.67 -13.30 -32.27
N CYS A 72 7.70 -12.40 -32.36
CA CYS A 72 6.61 -12.32 -31.39
C CYS A 72 5.29 -11.95 -32.07
N THR A 73 4.20 -12.61 -31.69
CA THR A 73 2.86 -12.32 -32.26
C THR A 73 2.15 -11.13 -31.60
N CYS A 74 2.87 -10.25 -30.89
CA CYS A 74 2.24 -9.09 -30.24
C CYS A 74 2.15 -7.88 -31.20
N PRO A 75 1.12 -7.03 -31.07
CA PRO A 75 0.95 -5.85 -31.93
C PRO A 75 2.16 -4.92 -31.95
N TYR A 76 2.86 -4.79 -30.82
CA TYR A 76 4.07 -3.98 -30.68
C TYR A 76 5.29 -4.52 -31.45
N PHE A 77 5.36 -5.83 -31.71
CA PHE A 77 6.45 -6.40 -32.51
C PHE A 77 6.24 -6.05 -34.00
N GLY A 78 4.98 -6.15 -34.46
CA GLY A 78 4.48 -5.52 -35.68
C GLY A 78 5.30 -5.74 -36.98
N PRO A 79 4.95 -5.05 -38.08
CA PRO A 79 5.69 -5.14 -39.35
C PRO A 79 7.11 -4.53 -39.29
N GLN A 80 7.43 -3.77 -38.24
CA GLN A 80 8.75 -3.15 -38.05
C GLN A 80 9.74 -4.05 -37.28
N GLY A 81 9.28 -5.14 -36.66
CA GLY A 81 10.13 -6.12 -35.99
C GLY A 81 10.85 -5.59 -34.75
N GLU A 82 10.28 -4.63 -34.02
CA GLU A 82 10.95 -4.05 -32.86
C GLU A 82 10.97 -5.01 -31.65
N PRO A 83 12.12 -5.16 -30.95
CA PRO A 83 12.23 -6.03 -29.79
C PRO A 83 11.26 -5.64 -28.67
N CYS A 84 10.37 -6.56 -28.30
CA CYS A 84 9.29 -6.29 -27.34
C CYS A 84 9.53 -6.93 -25.96
N LYS A 85 8.74 -6.51 -24.96
CA LYS A 85 8.81 -7.03 -23.58
C LYS A 85 8.57 -8.55 -23.48
N HIS A 86 7.78 -9.13 -24.39
CA HIS A 86 7.53 -10.58 -24.43
C HIS A 86 8.75 -11.37 -24.92
N ILE A 87 9.53 -10.80 -25.85
CA ILE A 87 10.79 -11.38 -26.32
C ILE A 87 11.80 -11.34 -25.18
N TRP A 88 11.94 -10.19 -24.50
CA TRP A 88 12.84 -10.09 -23.34
C TRP A 88 12.48 -11.08 -22.23
N ALA A 89 11.19 -11.17 -21.86
CA ALA A 89 10.71 -12.13 -20.86
C ALA A 89 11.00 -13.59 -21.25
N SER A 90 10.94 -13.91 -22.55
CA SER A 90 11.24 -15.25 -23.08
C SER A 90 12.74 -15.53 -23.13
N ILE A 91 13.58 -14.51 -23.34
CA ILE A 91 15.05 -14.62 -23.26
C ILE A 91 15.47 -14.89 -21.82
N LEU A 92 14.91 -14.16 -20.85
CA LEU A 92 15.15 -14.43 -19.41
C LEU A 92 14.74 -15.85 -19.02
N MET A 93 13.60 -16.34 -19.55
CA MET A 93 13.17 -17.72 -19.33
C MET A 93 14.11 -18.74 -19.97
N ALA A 94 14.62 -18.46 -21.17
CA ALA A 94 15.58 -19.33 -21.84
C ALA A 94 16.93 -19.37 -21.11
N ASP A 95 17.42 -18.24 -20.62
CA ASP A 95 18.65 -18.15 -19.81
C ASP A 95 18.49 -18.84 -18.45
N ALA A 96 17.38 -18.61 -17.74
CA ALA A 96 17.13 -19.20 -16.43
C ALA A 96 16.97 -20.73 -16.46
N ARG A 97 16.72 -21.30 -17.64
CA ARG A 97 16.57 -22.75 -17.86
C ARG A 97 17.69 -23.33 -18.74
N ASP A 98 18.69 -22.52 -19.05
CA ASP A 98 19.83 -22.85 -19.92
C ASP A 98 19.43 -23.53 -21.25
N LEU A 99 18.35 -23.04 -21.87
CA LEU A 99 17.72 -23.67 -23.05
C LEU A 99 18.36 -23.24 -24.38
N LEU A 100 19.23 -22.23 -24.36
CA LEU A 100 19.91 -21.72 -25.54
C LEU A 100 21.39 -21.50 -25.23
N GLN A 101 22.27 -22.21 -25.93
CA GLN A 101 23.70 -22.00 -25.78
C GLN A 101 24.12 -20.65 -26.37
N ALA A 102 24.80 -19.83 -25.56
CA ALA A 102 25.28 -18.52 -25.96
C ALA A 102 26.58 -18.64 -26.77
N PRO A 103 26.62 -18.24 -28.06
CA PRO A 103 27.84 -18.33 -28.85
C PRO A 103 28.91 -17.35 -28.31
N PRO A 104 30.22 -17.63 -28.48
CA PRO A 104 31.31 -16.88 -27.86
C PRO A 104 31.53 -15.45 -28.41
N VAL A 105 30.61 -14.89 -29.18
CA VAL A 105 30.80 -13.62 -29.92
C VAL A 105 30.03 -12.47 -29.28
N ARG A 106 30.64 -11.28 -29.19
CA ARG A 106 29.98 -10.00 -28.82
C ARG A 106 30.17 -8.92 -29.90
N PRO A 107 29.15 -8.07 -30.15
CA PRO A 107 27.77 -8.19 -29.68
C PRO A 107 26.99 -9.29 -30.40
N LEU A 108 26.11 -10.02 -29.69
CA LEU A 108 25.18 -10.96 -30.31
C LEU A 108 24.10 -10.16 -31.05
N LYS A 109 24.10 -10.20 -32.39
CA LYS A 109 23.18 -9.39 -33.20
C LYS A 109 21.77 -9.98 -33.15
N VAL A 110 20.80 -9.19 -32.69
CA VAL A 110 19.38 -9.57 -32.71
C VAL A 110 18.83 -9.32 -34.12
N VAL A 111 18.14 -10.32 -34.67
CA VAL A 111 17.51 -10.25 -35.99
C VAL A 111 16.03 -10.59 -35.83
N SER A 112 15.15 -9.76 -36.36
CA SER A 112 13.72 -9.96 -36.24
C SER A 112 13.21 -10.81 -37.42
N ASP A 113 12.75 -12.02 -37.12
CA ASP A 113 12.13 -12.91 -38.10
C ASP A 113 10.65 -12.53 -38.25
N LEU A 114 10.34 -11.65 -39.20
CA LEU A 114 8.96 -11.39 -39.60
C LEU A 114 8.37 -12.68 -40.19
N PRO A 115 7.17 -13.10 -39.79
CA PRO A 115 6.54 -14.26 -40.41
C PRO A 115 6.35 -13.98 -41.90
N ARG A 116 6.96 -14.80 -42.78
CA ARG A 116 6.56 -14.85 -44.19
C ARG A 116 5.07 -15.21 -44.22
N ARG A 117 4.31 -14.41 -44.95
CA ARG A 117 2.88 -14.62 -45.24
C ARG A 117 2.70 -16.10 -45.65
N PRO A 118 1.86 -16.89 -44.97
CA PRO A 118 1.46 -18.17 -45.53
C PRO A 118 0.69 -17.88 -46.83
N PRO A 119 0.81 -18.71 -47.88
CA PRO A 119 -0.16 -18.70 -48.96
C PRO A 119 -1.55 -18.91 -48.36
N ALA A 120 -2.53 -18.24 -48.95
CA ALA A 120 -3.92 -18.54 -48.68
C ALA A 120 -4.19 -20.04 -48.95
N ASP A 121 -5.16 -20.56 -48.21
CA ASP A 121 -5.83 -21.85 -48.41
C ASP A 121 -5.17 -23.10 -47.80
N ALA A 122 -5.71 -23.54 -46.66
CA ALA A 122 -6.18 -24.92 -46.45
C ALA A 122 -6.83 -25.02 -45.05
N GLY A 123 -8.11 -25.37 -45.03
CA GLY A 123 -8.92 -25.48 -43.81
C GLY A 123 -8.79 -26.82 -43.07
N ALA A 124 -9.63 -26.89 -42.05
CA ALA A 124 -10.13 -28.06 -41.33
C ALA A 124 -9.24 -28.78 -40.29
N ALA A 125 -9.82 -28.84 -39.08
CA ALA A 125 -10.11 -30.04 -38.29
C ALA A 125 -9.48 -30.11 -36.88
N ILE A 126 -10.38 -30.14 -35.91
CA ILE A 126 -10.19 -30.53 -34.50
C ILE A 126 -10.14 -32.07 -34.44
N PRO A 127 -9.35 -32.65 -33.52
CA PRO A 127 -9.90 -33.78 -32.75
C PRO A 127 -9.69 -33.69 -31.24
N VAL A 128 -10.66 -34.29 -30.55
CA VAL A 128 -10.86 -34.47 -29.10
C VAL A 128 -10.38 -35.89 -28.70
N LEU A 129 -10.25 -36.11 -27.38
CA LEU A 129 -10.10 -37.38 -26.60
C LEU A 129 -8.65 -37.75 -26.21
N GLY A 130 -8.32 -38.20 -24.98
CA GLY A 130 -9.16 -38.69 -23.88
C GLY A 130 -8.43 -38.80 -22.53
N ALA A 131 -9.19 -39.24 -21.53
CA ALA A 131 -8.90 -39.29 -20.08
C ALA A 131 -8.10 -40.56 -19.64
N PRO A 132 -7.70 -40.70 -18.35
CA PRO A 132 -6.62 -41.57 -17.87
C PRO A 132 -7.10 -42.90 -17.27
N PRO A 133 -6.20 -43.82 -16.85
CA PRO A 133 -6.53 -44.83 -15.86
C PRO A 133 -5.86 -44.62 -14.50
N ARG A 134 -6.59 -45.09 -13.47
CA ARG A 134 -6.28 -45.10 -12.03
C ARG A 134 -5.83 -46.49 -11.58
N THR A 135 -5.38 -46.54 -10.32
CA THR A 135 -5.31 -47.67 -9.36
C THR A 135 -4.02 -48.53 -9.43
N GLY A 136 -3.41 -48.98 -8.33
CA GLY A 136 -3.87 -49.06 -6.94
C GLY A 136 -2.72 -49.25 -5.91
N ARG A 137 -3.08 -49.08 -4.64
CA ARG A 137 -2.36 -49.44 -3.40
C ARG A 137 -2.42 -50.98 -3.17
N PRO A 138 -1.60 -51.64 -2.31
CA PRO A 138 -1.43 -51.26 -0.88
C PRO A 138 -0.08 -51.58 -0.18
N ARG A 139 0.07 -51.00 1.03
CA ARG A 139 0.98 -51.34 2.15
C ARG A 139 0.55 -52.70 2.78
N PRO A 140 1.31 -53.42 3.68
CA PRO A 140 2.04 -52.85 4.84
C PRO A 140 3.24 -53.64 5.47
N LYS A 141 3.83 -53.04 6.53
CA LYS A 141 4.48 -53.63 7.74
C LYS A 141 5.81 -54.39 7.56
N ASP A 142 6.80 -54.38 8.46
CA ASP A 142 6.82 -54.28 9.93
C ASP A 142 8.08 -53.59 10.52
N ARG A 143 7.96 -53.21 11.79
CA ARG A 143 8.99 -52.73 12.73
C ARG A 143 9.74 -53.89 13.40
N HIS A 144 10.91 -53.55 13.95
CA HIS A 144 11.56 -53.99 15.20
C HIS A 144 13.06 -54.23 14.96
N ASP A 145 14.01 -53.93 15.85
CA ASP A 145 14.08 -53.14 17.08
C ASP A 145 15.55 -53.24 17.55
N ARG A 146 15.99 -52.29 18.39
CA ARG A 146 17.07 -52.40 19.40
C ARG A 146 18.52 -52.53 18.90
N GLY A 147 19.51 -51.98 19.58
CA GLY A 147 19.60 -51.28 20.85
C GLY A 147 20.99 -50.65 20.92
N GLY A 148 21.15 -49.51 21.56
CA GLY A 148 21.73 -49.50 22.90
C GLY A 148 23.02 -48.67 22.91
N ALA A 149 22.91 -47.44 23.41
CA ALA A 149 24.02 -46.68 23.99
C ALA A 149 24.33 -47.26 25.41
N PRO A 150 25.22 -46.73 26.29
CA PRO A 150 26.00 -45.48 26.20
C PRO A 150 27.38 -45.47 26.98
N TRP A 151 27.98 -44.26 27.08
CA TRP A 151 28.87 -43.73 28.15
C TRP A 151 30.37 -44.14 28.13
N SER A 152 31.37 -43.31 28.51
CA SER A 152 31.40 -42.07 29.34
C SER A 152 32.72 -41.27 29.16
N ASN A 153 32.61 -39.97 29.45
CA ASN A 153 33.55 -39.07 30.14
C ASN A 153 34.88 -38.61 29.49
N GLY A 154 34.96 -37.28 29.34
CA GLY A 154 35.85 -36.50 30.20
C GLY A 154 36.95 -35.71 29.49
N GLY A 155 36.92 -34.38 29.63
CA GLY A 155 38.14 -33.59 29.80
C GLY A 155 38.38 -32.41 28.85
N ARG A 156 38.16 -31.23 29.41
CA ARG A 156 38.91 -29.96 29.25
C ARG A 156 38.81 -29.15 27.96
N GLU A 157 38.46 -27.88 28.16
CA GLU A 157 38.78 -26.74 27.30
C GLU A 157 40.27 -26.68 26.94
N PRO A 158 40.59 -26.10 25.77
CA PRO A 158 41.79 -25.30 25.66
C PRO A 158 41.54 -23.90 25.09
N SER A 159 42.16 -22.96 25.77
CA SER A 159 42.48 -21.60 25.39
C SER A 159 43.25 -21.46 24.07
N ALA A 160 43.14 -20.25 23.51
CA ALA A 160 43.87 -19.63 22.41
C ALA A 160 45.22 -20.21 21.94
N GLY A 161 45.36 -20.25 20.61
CA GLY A 161 46.61 -19.85 19.93
C GLY A 161 47.62 -20.96 19.63
N GLY A 162 47.43 -21.67 18.50
CA GLY A 162 48.50 -22.47 17.91
C GLY A 162 48.08 -23.12 16.61
N SER A 163 48.63 -22.68 15.47
CA SER A 163 48.51 -23.44 14.22
C SER A 163 49.17 -24.80 14.41
N ALA A 164 48.44 -25.90 14.23
CA ALA A 164 49.04 -27.22 14.28
C ALA A 164 50.14 -27.33 13.20
N PRO A 165 51.35 -27.83 13.53
CA PRO A 165 52.37 -28.06 12.53
C PRO A 165 51.90 -29.15 11.55
N ALA A 166 52.14 -28.93 10.25
CA ALA A 166 51.86 -29.93 9.22
C ALA A 166 52.54 -31.26 9.58
N LYS A 167 51.85 -32.39 9.36
CA LYS A 167 52.43 -33.72 9.62
C LYS A 167 53.76 -33.85 8.86
N PRO A 168 54.82 -34.38 9.48
CA PRO A 168 56.07 -34.61 8.77
C PRO A 168 55.84 -35.64 7.66
N VAL A 169 56.13 -35.23 6.43
CA VAL A 169 56.10 -36.09 5.25
C VAL A 169 56.92 -37.36 5.51
N ASN A 170 56.41 -38.52 5.09
CA ASN A 170 57.02 -39.83 5.28
C ASN A 170 58.51 -39.83 4.85
N ARG A 171 59.43 -39.94 5.83
CA ARG A 171 60.89 -39.84 5.61
C ARG A 171 61.47 -40.98 4.76
N GLY A 172 60.72 -42.05 4.52
CA GLY A 172 61.15 -43.22 3.73
C GLY A 172 60.90 -43.13 2.23
N SER A 173 60.14 -42.14 1.74
CA SER A 173 59.75 -42.10 0.32
C SER A 173 60.85 -41.54 -0.59
N LYS A 174 61.12 -42.23 -1.72
CA LYS A 174 62.02 -41.74 -2.79
C LYS A 174 61.36 -40.65 -3.66
N ARG A 175 60.04 -40.49 -3.59
CA ARG A 175 59.24 -39.58 -4.43
C ARG A 175 58.16 -38.88 -3.59
N LEU A 176 57.98 -37.58 -3.80
CA LEU A 176 56.94 -36.80 -3.13
C LEU A 176 56.05 -36.16 -4.18
N LEU A 177 54.73 -36.39 -4.10
CA LEU A 177 53.77 -35.58 -4.83
C LEU A 177 53.54 -34.25 -4.12
N VAL A 178 53.39 -33.22 -4.93
CA VAL A 178 53.19 -31.85 -4.51
C VAL A 178 52.00 -31.31 -5.29
N TYR A 179 51.04 -30.76 -4.56
CA TYR A 179 49.82 -30.19 -5.12
C TYR A 179 49.99 -28.68 -5.19
N ILE A 180 49.76 -28.06 -6.34
CA ILE A 180 49.99 -26.63 -6.54
C ILE A 180 48.63 -25.97 -6.76
N LEU A 181 48.21 -25.12 -5.84
CA LEU A 181 47.11 -24.20 -6.08
C LEU A 181 47.62 -23.05 -6.94
N ASP A 182 47.11 -22.96 -8.16
CA ASP A 182 47.48 -21.93 -9.13
C ASP A 182 46.52 -20.75 -9.00
N VAL A 183 47.01 -19.62 -8.48
CA VAL A 183 46.19 -18.41 -8.28
C VAL A 183 45.71 -17.86 -9.63
N SER A 184 46.59 -17.75 -10.62
CA SER A 184 46.27 -17.21 -11.94
C SER A 184 45.19 -18.05 -12.62
N ALA A 185 45.33 -19.38 -12.62
CA ALA A 185 44.34 -20.28 -13.21
C ALA A 185 43.03 -20.29 -12.41
N THR A 186 43.12 -20.19 -11.07
CA THR A 186 41.94 -20.15 -10.19
C THR A 186 41.08 -18.90 -10.43
N LEU A 187 41.72 -17.73 -10.52
CA LEU A 187 41.03 -16.47 -10.82
C LEU A 187 40.45 -16.47 -12.24
N ALA A 188 41.19 -17.05 -13.19
CA ALA A 188 40.77 -17.16 -14.57
C ALA A 188 39.50 -18.02 -14.70
N GLN A 189 39.50 -19.22 -14.11
CA GLN A 189 38.38 -20.16 -14.23
C GLN A 189 37.24 -19.91 -13.22
N ASN A 190 37.42 -18.97 -12.30
CA ASN A 190 36.54 -18.73 -11.15
C ASN A 190 36.22 -20.01 -10.35
N GLN A 191 37.18 -20.95 -10.33
CA GLN A 191 37.12 -22.27 -9.69
C GLN A 191 38.52 -22.62 -9.20
N VAL A 192 38.64 -23.38 -8.11
CA VAL A 192 39.97 -23.67 -7.55
C VAL A 192 40.71 -24.65 -8.47
N VAL A 193 41.89 -24.25 -8.93
CA VAL A 193 42.73 -25.06 -9.83
C VAL A 193 43.91 -25.63 -9.07
N ILE A 194 44.03 -26.97 -9.08
CA ILE A 194 45.12 -27.72 -8.46
C ILE A 194 45.93 -28.45 -9.53
N ASP A 195 47.21 -28.08 -9.69
CA ASP A 195 48.16 -28.76 -10.55
C ASP A 195 48.97 -29.81 -9.78
N LEU A 196 49.24 -30.94 -10.42
CA LEU A 196 50.10 -31.99 -9.87
C LEU A 196 51.55 -31.79 -10.28
N SER A 197 52.44 -31.91 -9.30
CA SER A 197 53.88 -31.94 -9.49
C SER A 197 54.53 -32.98 -8.60
N ARG A 198 55.79 -33.31 -8.86
CA ARG A 198 56.57 -34.26 -8.08
C ARG A 198 57.98 -33.76 -7.82
N ARG A 199 58.56 -34.21 -6.71
CA ARG A 199 60.00 -34.15 -6.42
C ARG A 199 60.55 -35.55 -6.22
N GLN A 200 61.80 -35.76 -6.65
CA GLN A 200 62.55 -36.99 -6.39
C GLN A 200 63.66 -36.70 -5.41
N ARG A 201 63.87 -37.60 -4.46
CA ARG A 201 64.95 -37.45 -3.48
C ARG A 201 66.29 -37.78 -4.14
N ARG A 202 67.27 -36.90 -3.99
CA ARG A 202 68.66 -37.13 -4.43
C ARG A 202 69.32 -38.16 -3.50
N PRO A 203 70.39 -38.84 -3.95
CA PRO A 203 71.19 -39.72 -3.09
C PRO A 203 71.74 -39.03 -1.84
N THR A 204 71.96 -37.71 -1.90
CA THR A 204 72.38 -36.85 -0.77
C THR A 204 71.30 -36.64 0.29
N GLY A 205 70.08 -37.12 0.07
CA GLY A 205 68.95 -36.97 0.99
C GLY A 205 68.10 -35.70 0.77
N GLU A 206 68.54 -34.77 -0.07
CA GLU A 206 67.80 -33.55 -0.43
C GLU A 206 66.76 -33.79 -1.54
N TRP A 207 65.74 -32.93 -1.61
CA TRP A 207 64.75 -32.99 -2.70
C TRP A 207 65.28 -32.32 -3.97
N GLY A 208 65.13 -33.00 -5.12
CA GLY A 208 65.36 -32.43 -6.44
C GLY A 208 64.28 -31.42 -6.87
N PRO A 209 64.45 -30.78 -8.03
CA PRO A 209 63.55 -29.73 -8.50
C PRO A 209 62.12 -30.23 -8.70
N LEU A 210 61.15 -29.32 -8.57
CA LEU A 210 59.73 -29.59 -8.80
C LEU A 210 59.49 -29.80 -10.30
N LYS A 211 58.89 -30.93 -10.67
CA LYS A 211 58.54 -31.23 -12.07
C LYS A 211 57.06 -31.58 -12.18
N ALA A 212 56.40 -31.06 -13.21
CA ALA A 212 55.01 -31.39 -13.51
C ALA A 212 54.80 -32.91 -13.60
N TRP A 213 53.65 -33.38 -13.12
CA TRP A 213 53.32 -34.80 -13.05
C TRP A 213 51.95 -35.09 -13.64
N TRP A 214 51.87 -36.16 -14.43
CA TRP A 214 50.62 -36.64 -15.02
C TRP A 214 50.18 -37.90 -14.27
N HIS A 215 48.98 -37.87 -13.72
CA HIS A 215 48.34 -38.98 -13.02
C HIS A 215 47.23 -39.58 -13.88
N ALA A 216 47.24 -40.88 -14.10
CA ALA A 216 46.16 -41.58 -14.80
C ALA A 216 45.18 -42.17 -13.76
N PRO A 217 43.92 -41.70 -13.72
CA PRO A 217 42.89 -42.26 -12.83
C PRO A 217 42.73 -43.77 -13.08
N GLY A 218 42.58 -44.55 -12.01
CA GLY A 218 42.42 -46.02 -12.09
C GLY A 218 43.71 -46.86 -12.24
N THR A 219 44.90 -46.25 -12.29
CA THR A 219 46.16 -47.02 -12.26
C THR A 219 46.49 -47.54 -10.85
N PRO A 220 47.20 -48.69 -10.71
CA PRO A 220 47.57 -49.24 -9.40
C PRO A 220 48.33 -48.22 -8.56
N GLN A 221 47.69 -47.74 -7.50
CA GLN A 221 48.22 -46.64 -6.68
C GLN A 221 49.31 -47.11 -5.70
N ALA A 222 49.66 -48.40 -5.66
CA ALA A 222 50.64 -49.00 -4.74
C ALA A 222 52.04 -48.34 -4.78
N LYS A 223 52.36 -47.62 -5.87
CA LYS A 223 53.61 -46.86 -6.03
C LYS A 223 53.62 -45.49 -5.34
N TYR A 224 52.48 -45.03 -4.83
CA TYR A 224 52.33 -43.76 -4.13
C TYR A 224 52.27 -43.96 -2.62
N ASP A 225 52.71 -42.94 -1.87
CA ASP A 225 52.58 -42.91 -0.42
C ASP A 225 51.09 -43.04 -0.02
N PRO A 226 50.73 -43.71 1.10
CA PRO A 226 49.33 -43.88 1.52
C PRO A 226 48.52 -42.58 1.52
N GLU A 227 49.12 -41.47 1.96
CA GLU A 227 48.44 -40.18 1.99
C GLU A 227 48.20 -39.60 0.58
N ASP A 228 49.12 -39.82 -0.36
CA ASP A 228 48.94 -39.41 -1.75
C ASP A 228 47.83 -40.21 -2.44
N ARG A 229 47.67 -41.49 -2.07
CA ARG A 229 46.59 -42.35 -2.59
C ARG A 229 45.22 -41.80 -2.22
N ASP A 230 45.06 -41.46 -0.94
CA ASP A 230 43.81 -40.90 -0.42
C ASP A 230 43.51 -39.53 -1.07
N LEU A 231 44.51 -38.63 -1.14
CA LEU A 231 44.34 -37.31 -1.74
C LEU A 231 44.04 -37.38 -3.24
N LEU A 232 44.69 -38.26 -4.00
CA LEU A 232 44.40 -38.45 -5.42
C LEU A 232 43.02 -39.07 -5.64
N ALA A 233 42.61 -40.06 -4.82
CA ALA A 233 41.27 -40.65 -4.91
C ALA A 233 40.18 -39.60 -4.68
N MET A 234 40.38 -38.70 -3.71
CA MET A 234 39.47 -37.59 -3.45
C MET A 234 39.39 -36.58 -4.60
N LEU A 235 40.53 -36.28 -5.24
CA LEU A 235 40.57 -35.39 -6.41
C LEU A 235 39.94 -36.03 -7.66
N ASP A 236 40.17 -37.33 -7.87
CA ASP A 236 39.57 -38.12 -8.94
C ASP A 236 38.03 -38.16 -8.76
N GLU A 237 37.54 -38.39 -7.54
CA GLU A 237 36.11 -38.34 -7.21
C GLU A 237 35.51 -36.94 -7.43
N ALA A 238 36.21 -35.89 -7.00
CA ALA A 238 35.77 -34.51 -7.17
C ALA A 238 35.63 -34.12 -8.65
N GLN A 239 36.60 -34.53 -9.47
CA GLN A 239 36.59 -34.30 -10.92
C GLN A 239 35.50 -35.13 -11.62
N ALA A 240 35.29 -36.39 -11.21
CA ALA A 240 34.20 -37.22 -11.71
C ALA A 240 32.82 -36.63 -11.37
N ALA A 241 32.63 -36.12 -10.15
CA ALA A 241 31.40 -35.45 -9.74
C ALA A 241 31.16 -34.14 -10.52
N ALA A 242 32.21 -33.39 -10.85
CA ALA A 242 32.12 -32.21 -11.70
C ALA A 242 31.69 -32.58 -13.13
N LEU A 243 32.28 -33.63 -13.71
CA LEU A 243 31.91 -34.15 -15.04
C LEU A 243 30.48 -34.69 -15.08
N ALA A 244 30.06 -35.46 -14.06
CA ALA A 244 28.70 -35.99 -13.96
C ALA A 244 27.65 -34.88 -13.83
N ALA A 245 27.93 -33.83 -13.06
CA ALA A 245 27.05 -32.66 -12.94
C ALA A 245 26.91 -31.91 -14.27
N SER A 246 27.98 -31.85 -15.09
CA SER A 246 27.91 -31.29 -16.43
C SER A 246 27.18 -32.18 -17.45
N ALA A 247 27.14 -33.51 -17.24
CA ALA A 247 26.43 -34.46 -18.10
C ALA A 247 24.92 -34.57 -17.81
N GLY A 248 24.47 -34.17 -16.61
CA GLY A 248 23.05 -34.17 -16.20
C GLY A 248 22.18 -33.09 -16.87
N VAL A 249 22.77 -32.19 -17.65
CA VAL A 249 22.04 -31.22 -18.49
C VAL A 249 21.88 -31.82 -19.88
N GLY A 250 20.87 -32.66 -20.03
CA GLY A 250 20.22 -32.99 -21.30
C GLY A 250 21.14 -33.28 -22.49
N ASN A 251 21.88 -34.38 -22.45
CA ASN A 251 22.19 -35.13 -23.66
C ASN A 251 22.28 -36.62 -23.31
N GLY A 252 21.68 -37.45 -24.16
CA GLY A 252 21.77 -38.91 -24.05
C GLY A 252 23.22 -39.36 -24.20
N VAL A 253 23.93 -39.43 -23.08
CA VAL A 253 25.19 -40.15 -22.96
C VAL A 253 24.83 -41.56 -22.52
N VAL A 254 25.20 -42.55 -23.34
CA VAL A 254 25.08 -43.97 -23.02
C VAL A 254 25.88 -44.23 -21.73
N PRO A 255 25.29 -44.85 -20.69
CA PRO A 255 26.06 -45.30 -19.53
C PRO A 255 27.02 -46.41 -19.99
N GLY A 256 28.32 -46.15 -19.97
CA GLY A 256 29.33 -47.18 -20.26
C GLY A 256 30.41 -46.86 -21.31
N ALA A 257 30.51 -45.63 -21.81
CA ALA A 257 31.72 -45.26 -22.57
C ALA A 257 32.92 -45.13 -21.59
N PRO A 258 34.01 -45.90 -21.77
CA PRO A 258 35.19 -45.74 -20.93
C PRO A 258 35.76 -44.35 -21.19
N ILE A 259 35.85 -43.51 -20.14
CA ILE A 259 36.74 -42.36 -20.22
C ILE A 259 38.13 -42.96 -20.34
N GLU A 260 38.67 -42.98 -21.56
CA GLU A 260 40.03 -43.44 -21.80
C GLU A 260 40.99 -42.71 -20.85
N GLN A 261 41.96 -43.49 -20.36
CA GLN A 261 42.97 -43.19 -19.34
C GLN A 261 43.94 -42.08 -19.77
N MET A 262 43.46 -40.92 -20.20
CA MET A 262 44.31 -39.75 -20.39
C MET A 262 44.76 -39.27 -19.01
N GLY A 263 46.08 -39.23 -18.79
CA GLY A 263 46.63 -38.68 -17.57
C GLY A 263 46.11 -37.25 -17.36
N THR A 264 45.69 -36.93 -16.14
CA THR A 264 45.39 -35.57 -15.70
C THR A 264 46.59 -35.00 -14.95
N ARG A 265 46.93 -33.74 -15.25
CA ARG A 265 47.88 -32.95 -14.45
C ARG A 265 47.20 -31.86 -13.64
N ARG A 266 45.91 -31.59 -13.91
CA ARG A 266 45.19 -30.41 -13.45
C ARG A 266 43.78 -30.80 -13.04
N TYR A 267 43.42 -30.47 -11.81
CA TYR A 267 42.08 -30.63 -11.26
C TYR A 267 41.44 -29.26 -11.13
N VAL A 268 40.17 -29.17 -11.47
CA VAL A 268 39.34 -27.98 -11.28
C VAL A 268 38.24 -28.35 -10.30
N LEU A 269 38.23 -27.70 -9.14
CA LEU A 269 37.30 -27.98 -8.07
C LEU A 269 36.11 -27.04 -8.16
N ARG A 270 34.92 -27.60 -7.96
CA ARG A 270 33.69 -26.83 -7.80
C ARG A 270 33.69 -26.03 -6.50
N HIS A 271 32.84 -25.02 -6.42
CA HIS A 271 32.72 -24.15 -5.24
C HIS A 271 32.35 -24.92 -3.95
N ASP A 272 31.53 -25.96 -4.05
CA ASP A 272 31.14 -26.83 -2.93
C ASP A 272 32.24 -27.82 -2.51
N GLN A 273 33.29 -27.97 -3.31
CA GLN A 273 34.42 -28.88 -3.06
C GLN A 273 35.62 -28.17 -2.44
N ALA A 274 35.48 -26.89 -2.06
CA ALA A 274 36.57 -26.10 -1.50
C ALA A 274 37.15 -26.70 -0.19
N ALA A 275 36.38 -27.53 0.53
CA ALA A 275 36.85 -28.30 1.68
C ALA A 275 37.98 -29.31 1.34
N LEU A 276 38.17 -29.68 0.08
CA LEU A 276 39.32 -30.49 -0.36
C LEU A 276 40.65 -29.74 -0.19
N VAL A 277 40.63 -28.41 -0.31
CA VAL A 277 41.81 -27.57 -0.11
C VAL A 277 42.28 -27.66 1.35
N GLU A 278 41.36 -27.78 2.31
CA GLU A 278 41.69 -28.02 3.72
C GLU A 278 42.52 -29.29 3.89
N ARG A 279 42.07 -30.41 3.33
CA ARG A 279 42.78 -31.70 3.42
C ARG A 279 44.14 -31.65 2.73
N LEU A 280 44.20 -31.05 1.54
CA LEU A 280 45.46 -30.84 0.81
C LEU A 280 46.45 -29.97 1.61
N ALA A 281 45.98 -28.88 2.22
CA ALA A 281 46.81 -28.01 3.06
C ALA A 281 47.33 -28.74 4.32
N ARG A 282 46.46 -29.51 4.99
CA ARG A 282 46.83 -30.27 6.21
C ARG A 282 47.87 -31.36 5.97
N SER A 283 47.92 -31.93 4.77
CA SER A 283 48.97 -32.89 4.37
C SER A 283 50.38 -32.29 4.38
N GLY A 284 50.52 -30.96 4.36
CA GLY A 284 51.79 -30.27 4.20
C GLY A 284 52.36 -30.33 2.77
N ARG A 285 51.60 -30.87 1.80
CA ARG A 285 52.02 -31.07 0.39
C ARG A 285 51.44 -30.04 -0.58
N LEU A 286 50.50 -29.20 -0.13
CA LEU A 286 49.94 -28.11 -0.92
C LEU A 286 50.91 -26.92 -0.99
N ARG A 287 51.06 -26.33 -2.17
CA ARG A 287 51.85 -25.14 -2.46
C ARG A 287 50.99 -24.07 -3.11
N LEU A 288 51.30 -22.80 -2.85
CA LEU A 288 50.61 -21.66 -3.46
C LEU A 288 51.47 -21.06 -4.57
N ARG A 289 51.13 -21.30 -5.83
CA ARG A 289 51.78 -20.60 -6.95
C ARG A 289 51.09 -19.27 -7.18
N ARG A 290 51.79 -18.18 -6.86
CA ARG A 290 51.26 -16.81 -6.97
C ARG A 290 51.36 -16.27 -8.39
N THR A 291 52.46 -16.59 -9.06
CA THR A 291 52.75 -16.16 -10.43
C THR A 291 53.14 -17.36 -11.29
N GLU A 292 52.86 -17.28 -12.59
CA GLU A 292 53.29 -18.30 -13.53
C GLU A 292 54.82 -18.37 -13.58
N GLY A 293 55.39 -19.58 -13.59
CA GLY A 293 56.84 -19.79 -13.60
C GLY A 293 57.55 -19.80 -12.24
N GLU A 294 56.82 -19.75 -11.12
CA GLU A 294 57.41 -19.92 -9.77
C GLU A 294 57.93 -21.36 -9.58
N ASP A 295 59.26 -21.53 -9.47
CA ASP A 295 59.94 -22.84 -9.44
C ASP A 295 59.75 -23.61 -8.11
N ASP A 296 59.68 -22.89 -6.98
CA ASP A 296 59.46 -23.46 -5.65
C ASP A 296 58.43 -22.64 -4.84
N PRO A 297 57.13 -22.80 -5.14
CA PRO A 297 56.07 -22.06 -4.46
C PRO A 297 56.01 -22.38 -2.96
N PRO A 298 55.66 -21.43 -2.09
CA PRO A 298 55.61 -21.63 -0.64
C PRO A 298 54.54 -22.66 -0.21
N THR A 299 54.80 -23.32 0.93
CA THR A 299 53.85 -24.27 1.52
C THR A 299 52.61 -23.57 2.05
N MET A 300 51.44 -24.07 1.65
CA MET A 300 50.17 -23.58 2.19
C MET A 300 49.90 -24.19 3.56
N ARG A 301 49.47 -23.33 4.49
CA ARG A 301 48.97 -23.75 5.80
C ARG A 301 47.47 -23.51 5.89
N TRP A 302 46.79 -24.44 6.53
CA TRP A 302 45.39 -24.26 6.90
C TRP A 302 45.28 -23.47 8.20
N ASP A 303 44.34 -22.54 8.26
CA ASP A 303 43.96 -21.82 9.46
C ASP A 303 42.72 -22.49 10.08
N ASP A 304 42.91 -23.03 11.29
CA ASP A 304 41.89 -23.74 12.07
C ASP A 304 40.86 -22.81 12.74
N GLY A 305 41.00 -21.49 12.58
CA GLY A 305 40.04 -20.53 13.11
C GLY A 305 38.64 -20.67 12.49
N PRO A 306 37.64 -20.01 13.08
CA PRO A 306 36.29 -19.95 12.51
C PRO A 306 36.31 -19.36 11.10
N ALA A 307 35.24 -19.61 10.33
CA ALA A 307 35.14 -19.08 8.98
C ALA A 307 35.18 -17.55 8.99
N TRP A 308 35.90 -16.97 8.04
CA TRP A 308 35.72 -15.57 7.71
C TRP A 308 34.32 -15.38 7.14
N ARG A 309 33.60 -14.38 7.62
CA ARG A 309 32.25 -14.06 7.14
C ARG A 309 32.24 -12.69 6.49
N PHE A 310 31.46 -12.53 5.42
CA PHE A 310 31.24 -11.23 4.83
C PHE A 310 30.43 -10.30 5.74
N ALA A 311 30.84 -9.04 5.83
CA ALA A 311 30.14 -7.97 6.51
C ALA A 311 30.12 -6.72 5.62
N LEU A 312 29.03 -5.95 5.72
CA LEU A 312 28.79 -4.74 4.94
C LEU A 312 28.69 -3.53 5.87
N ASP A 313 29.47 -2.50 5.57
CA ASP A 313 29.47 -1.21 6.24
C ASP A 313 28.75 -0.19 5.35
N LEU A 314 27.74 0.48 5.90
CA LEU A 314 26.91 1.49 5.25
C LEU A 314 27.21 2.84 5.88
N ARG A 315 27.65 3.82 5.09
CA ARG A 315 27.99 5.15 5.60
C ARG A 315 27.26 6.24 4.80
N PRO A 316 26.54 7.16 5.46
CA PRO A 316 26.04 8.33 4.76
C PRO A 316 27.22 9.25 4.40
N GLU A 317 27.21 9.77 3.17
CA GLU A 317 28.18 10.80 2.76
C GLU A 317 27.80 12.17 3.36
N LEU A 318 28.79 13.05 3.48
CA LEU A 318 28.59 14.46 3.89
C LEU A 318 27.51 15.12 3.03
N GLY A 319 26.40 15.51 3.67
CA GLY A 319 25.20 16.05 3.00
C GLY A 319 23.98 15.11 2.97
N GLY A 320 24.09 13.89 3.49
CA GLY A 320 22.97 13.02 3.88
C GLY A 320 22.18 12.32 2.76
N LYS A 321 22.30 12.75 1.50
CA LYS A 321 21.49 12.21 0.38
C LYS A 321 22.12 11.04 -0.39
N ARG A 322 23.34 10.64 -0.01
CA ARG A 322 24.09 9.56 -0.66
C ARG A 322 24.69 8.63 0.39
N TRP A 323 24.78 7.36 0.02
CA TRP A 323 25.25 6.29 0.86
C TRP A 323 26.38 5.54 0.19
N SER A 324 27.46 5.33 0.93
CA SER A 324 28.62 4.54 0.55
C SER A 324 28.54 3.15 1.20
N TRP A 325 28.79 2.12 0.39
CA TRP A 325 28.85 0.72 0.80
C TRP A 325 30.27 0.21 0.70
N ARG A 326 30.79 -0.34 1.80
CA ARG A 326 32.09 -1.02 1.85
C ARG A 326 31.96 -2.41 2.44
N GLY A 327 32.53 -3.39 1.75
CA GLY A 327 32.56 -4.77 2.22
C GLY A 327 33.85 -5.07 2.99
N SER A 328 33.75 -5.94 3.98
CA SER A 328 34.92 -6.52 4.66
C SER A 328 34.66 -7.96 5.09
N LEU A 329 35.73 -8.70 5.40
CA LEU A 329 35.65 -10.01 6.02
C LEU A 329 35.85 -9.86 7.53
N ARG A 330 35.00 -10.52 8.31
CA ARG A 330 35.08 -10.57 9.77
C ARG A 330 35.32 -11.97 10.30
N ARG A 331 36.02 -12.03 11.42
CA ARG A 331 36.17 -13.24 12.23
C ARG A 331 36.37 -12.84 13.69
N GLY A 332 35.31 -12.92 14.50
CA GLY A 332 35.30 -12.34 15.84
C GLY A 332 35.58 -10.82 15.76
N GLU A 333 36.56 -10.36 16.55
CA GLU A 333 37.03 -8.96 16.53
C GLU A 333 37.98 -8.64 15.35
N SER A 334 38.43 -9.65 14.61
CA SER A 334 39.33 -9.44 13.47
C SER A 334 38.57 -8.99 12.23
N ARG A 335 39.13 -8.02 11.51
CA ARG A 335 38.62 -7.48 10.24
C ARG A 335 39.69 -7.56 9.16
N MET A 336 39.29 -7.81 7.92
CA MET A 336 40.14 -7.87 6.75
C MET A 336 39.43 -7.21 5.56
N ASP A 337 40.15 -6.40 4.79
CA ASP A 337 39.61 -5.76 3.57
C ASP A 337 39.40 -6.80 2.45
N LEU A 338 38.38 -6.62 1.61
CA LEU A 338 38.10 -7.55 0.50
C LEU A 338 39.23 -7.64 -0.54
N ALA A 339 40.11 -6.65 -0.60
CA ALA A 339 41.27 -6.63 -1.49
C ALA A 339 42.46 -7.45 -0.96
N GLU A 340 42.52 -7.75 0.34
CA GLU A 340 43.67 -8.47 0.95
C GLU A 340 43.80 -9.94 0.51
N PRO A 341 42.73 -10.74 0.40
CA PRO A 341 42.84 -12.09 -0.12
C PRO A 341 43.33 -12.10 -1.57
N LEU A 342 44.19 -13.07 -1.91
CA LEU A 342 44.53 -13.34 -3.31
C LEU A 342 43.36 -14.03 -4.01
N VAL A 343 42.82 -15.08 -3.37
CA VAL A 343 41.67 -15.83 -3.87
C VAL A 343 40.53 -15.72 -2.85
N LEU A 344 39.35 -15.37 -3.34
CA LEU A 344 38.12 -15.31 -2.57
C LEU A 344 37.00 -15.93 -3.41
N VAL A 345 36.61 -17.15 -3.05
CA VAL A 345 35.58 -17.96 -3.73
C VAL A 345 34.67 -18.57 -2.66
N PRO A 346 33.41 -18.98 -2.97
CA PRO A 346 32.55 -19.58 -1.96
C PRO A 346 33.26 -20.71 -1.21
N GLY A 347 33.22 -20.67 0.13
CA GLY A 347 33.85 -21.67 0.99
C GLY A 347 35.34 -21.44 1.32
N LEU A 348 36.07 -20.58 0.60
CA LEU A 348 37.53 -20.48 0.72
C LEU A 348 38.09 -19.07 0.55
N VAL A 349 38.95 -18.69 1.48
CA VAL A 349 39.82 -17.50 1.38
C VAL A 349 41.29 -17.93 1.39
N ILE A 350 42.10 -17.34 0.50
CA ILE A 350 43.55 -17.59 0.43
C ILE A 350 44.30 -16.27 0.51
N LEU A 351 45.19 -16.17 1.48
CA LEU A 351 46.03 -15.00 1.72
C LEU A 351 47.38 -15.15 1.02
N GLY A 352 47.96 -14.02 0.61
CA GLY A 352 49.27 -13.98 -0.02
C GLY A 352 50.36 -14.68 0.78
N VAL A 353 50.29 -14.66 2.10
CA VAL A 353 51.25 -15.32 3.02
C VAL A 353 51.19 -16.86 3.03
N GLY A 354 50.49 -17.50 2.10
CA GLY A 354 50.39 -18.96 2.02
C GLY A 354 49.47 -19.54 3.10
N ARG A 355 48.43 -18.80 3.50
CA ARG A 355 47.41 -19.27 4.45
C ARG A 355 46.06 -19.39 3.77
N ALA A 356 45.35 -20.49 4.02
CA ALA A 356 43.97 -20.69 3.59
C ALA A 356 43.05 -20.87 4.79
N ALA A 357 41.83 -20.35 4.70
CA ALA A 357 40.80 -20.46 5.73
C ALA A 357 39.43 -20.72 5.09
N ARG A 358 38.48 -21.18 5.92
CA ARG A 358 37.07 -21.26 5.55
C ARG A 358 36.50 -19.86 5.35
N PHE A 359 35.58 -19.72 4.40
CA PHE A 359 34.88 -18.47 4.13
C PHE A 359 33.39 -18.71 3.90
N ASP A 360 32.56 -17.99 4.64
CA ASP A 360 31.11 -17.95 4.50
C ASP A 360 30.70 -16.64 3.81
N ASP A 361 30.28 -16.77 2.56
CA ASP A 361 29.83 -15.65 1.72
C ASP A 361 28.41 -15.18 2.06
N VAL A 362 27.74 -15.85 3.01
CA VAL A 362 26.35 -15.63 3.43
C VAL A 362 25.35 -15.58 2.29
N GLY A 363 25.67 -16.15 1.11
CA GLY A 363 24.80 -16.19 -0.07
C GLY A 363 24.91 -14.98 -0.99
N VAL A 364 25.77 -14.00 -0.70
CA VAL A 364 25.85 -12.74 -1.44
C VAL A 364 27.13 -12.60 -2.27
N MET A 365 27.77 -13.70 -2.68
CA MET A 365 29.00 -13.65 -3.50
C MET A 365 28.96 -12.69 -4.70
N PRO A 366 27.86 -12.56 -5.48
CA PRO A 366 27.80 -11.57 -6.56
C PRO A 366 28.07 -10.13 -6.09
N TRP A 367 27.60 -9.77 -4.91
CA TRP A 367 27.85 -8.47 -4.28
C TRP A 367 29.29 -8.35 -3.80
N ILE A 368 29.86 -9.41 -3.23
CA ILE A 368 31.24 -9.45 -2.75
C ILE A 368 32.22 -9.24 -3.90
N VAL A 369 31.99 -9.91 -5.05
CA VAL A 369 32.81 -9.73 -6.26
C VAL A 369 32.74 -8.28 -6.75
N ARG A 370 31.53 -7.70 -6.77
CA ARG A 370 31.33 -6.31 -7.18
C ARG A 370 32.02 -5.33 -6.23
N LEU A 371 31.82 -5.47 -4.92
CA LEU A 371 32.45 -4.64 -3.89
C LEU A 371 33.98 -4.77 -3.89
N ARG A 372 34.52 -5.96 -4.17
CA ARG A 372 35.96 -6.16 -4.30
C ARG A 372 36.54 -5.43 -5.52
N HIS A 373 35.80 -5.37 -6.63
CA HIS A 373 36.22 -4.66 -7.84
C HIS A 373 36.06 -3.13 -7.71
N GLU A 374 34.89 -2.67 -7.25
CA GLU A 374 34.55 -1.24 -7.12
C GLU A 374 35.17 -0.60 -5.86
N LYS A 375 35.59 -1.41 -4.86
CA LYS A 375 36.03 -1.04 -3.50
C LYS A 375 34.95 -0.37 -2.64
N GLU A 376 34.19 0.53 -3.25
CA GLU A 376 33.14 1.32 -2.64
C GLU A 376 32.02 1.52 -3.67
N ILE A 377 30.78 1.28 -3.27
CA ILE A 377 29.61 1.50 -4.13
C ILE A 377 28.77 2.62 -3.54
N VAL A 378 28.48 3.64 -4.34
CA VAL A 378 27.70 4.81 -3.91
C VAL A 378 26.30 4.76 -4.50
N PHE A 379 25.30 4.99 -3.67
CA PHE A 379 23.88 5.05 -4.04
C PHE A 379 23.26 6.36 -3.57
N ALA A 380 22.32 6.90 -4.35
CA ALA A 380 21.42 7.97 -3.91
C ALA A 380 20.17 7.38 -3.24
N GLU A 381 19.46 8.15 -2.42
CA GLU A 381 18.10 7.80 -2.00
C GLU A 381 17.09 8.05 -3.14
N PRO A 382 16.09 7.18 -3.35
CA PRO A 382 15.77 5.95 -2.60
C PRO A 382 16.45 4.69 -3.16
N GLN A 383 17.39 4.82 -4.10
CA GLN A 383 18.05 3.68 -4.76
C GLN A 383 18.81 2.78 -3.79
N GLN A 384 19.41 3.36 -2.75
CA GLN A 384 20.12 2.60 -1.72
C GLN A 384 19.21 1.57 -1.03
N ASP A 385 18.04 1.97 -0.56
CA ASP A 385 17.08 1.10 0.12
C ASP A 385 16.60 -0.05 -0.79
N ILE A 386 16.43 0.23 -2.08
CA ILE A 386 16.06 -0.77 -3.09
C ILE A 386 17.16 -1.82 -3.22
N MET A 387 18.42 -1.38 -3.29
CA MET A 387 19.55 -2.28 -3.42
C MET A 387 19.80 -3.06 -2.14
N LEU A 388 19.62 -2.46 -0.96
CA LEU A 388 19.79 -3.14 0.32
C LEU A 388 18.73 -4.22 0.52
N GLY A 389 17.47 -3.94 0.20
CA GLY A 389 16.41 -4.95 0.24
C GLY A 389 16.67 -6.14 -0.69
N ARG A 390 17.30 -5.92 -1.85
CA ARG A 390 17.71 -7.01 -2.74
C ARG A 390 18.84 -7.85 -2.15
N LEU A 391 19.88 -7.20 -1.63
CA LEU A 391 21.02 -7.89 -1.00
C LEU A 391 20.56 -8.72 0.20
N LEU A 392 19.71 -8.16 1.06
CA LEU A 392 19.14 -8.86 2.21
C LEU A 392 18.23 -10.04 1.81
N ALA A 393 17.49 -9.92 0.72
CA ALA A 393 16.65 -11.02 0.21
C ALA A 393 17.48 -12.19 -0.35
N GLU A 394 18.72 -11.94 -0.78
CA GLU A 394 19.68 -12.97 -1.25
C GLU A 394 20.51 -13.55 -0.09
N ALA A 395 20.66 -12.80 1.01
CA ALA A 395 21.45 -13.19 2.16
C ALA A 395 20.83 -14.35 2.96
N ARG A 396 21.68 -15.23 3.48
CA ARG A 396 21.33 -16.35 4.37
C ARG A 396 21.30 -15.97 5.86
N VAL A 397 21.72 -14.76 6.18
CA VAL A 397 21.80 -14.21 7.55
C VAL A 397 20.91 -12.98 7.67
N GLY A 398 20.52 -12.65 8.90
CA GLY A 398 19.70 -11.46 9.16
C GLY A 398 20.44 -10.14 8.92
N PRO A 399 19.72 -9.02 8.79
CA PRO A 399 20.29 -7.70 8.52
C PRO A 399 21.32 -7.28 9.58
N ASN A 400 21.05 -7.51 10.86
CA ASN A 400 21.92 -7.13 11.96
C ASN A 400 23.19 -8.00 12.10
N GLU A 401 23.23 -9.15 11.43
CA GLU A 401 24.43 -10.00 11.35
C GLU A 401 25.30 -9.61 10.14
N LEU A 402 24.66 -9.12 9.07
CA LEU A 402 25.34 -8.69 7.85
C LEU A 402 25.88 -7.26 7.93
N LEU A 403 25.16 -6.38 8.61
CA LEU A 403 25.43 -4.94 8.65
C LEU A 403 26.19 -4.56 9.92
N GLU A 404 27.25 -3.77 9.76
CA GLU A 404 28.08 -3.34 10.89
C GLU A 404 27.65 -2.00 11.49
N SER A 405 27.26 -1.07 10.64
CA SER A 405 27.07 0.34 11.00
C SER A 405 25.65 0.70 11.43
N LEU A 406 24.68 -0.10 11.02
CA LEU A 406 23.26 0.16 11.22
C LEU A 406 22.58 -1.06 11.82
N ARG A 407 21.70 -0.80 12.79
CA ARG A 407 20.77 -1.78 13.32
C ARG A 407 19.40 -1.52 12.75
N PHE A 408 18.73 -2.60 12.37
CA PHE A 408 17.39 -2.57 11.83
C PHE A 408 16.44 -3.36 12.72
N GLU A 409 15.23 -2.85 12.86
CA GLU A 409 14.09 -3.59 13.36
C GLU A 409 13.40 -4.30 12.18
N GLU A 410 13.16 -5.61 12.32
CA GLU A 410 12.41 -6.38 11.33
C GLU A 410 10.92 -6.35 11.67
N ILE A 411 10.10 -5.89 10.71
CA ILE A 411 8.65 -5.85 10.85
C ILE A 411 7.96 -6.74 9.81
N ASP A 412 6.86 -7.36 10.24
CA ASP A 412 5.96 -8.17 9.42
C ASP A 412 4.52 -7.81 9.83
N THR A 413 4.03 -6.69 9.28
CA THR A 413 2.71 -6.13 9.58
C THR A 413 1.89 -6.00 8.31
N THR A 414 0.58 -6.01 8.43
CA THR A 414 -0.31 -5.76 7.30
C THR A 414 -0.20 -4.29 6.87
N PRO A 415 0.08 -3.99 5.59
CA PRO A 415 0.21 -2.61 5.14
C PRO A 415 -1.13 -1.88 5.11
N ARG A 416 -1.08 -0.57 5.29
CA ARG A 416 -2.20 0.31 4.91
C ARG A 416 -2.01 0.77 3.46
N PRO A 417 -2.96 0.49 2.54
CA PRO A 417 -2.86 0.99 1.17
C PRO A 417 -3.01 2.51 1.10
N CYS A 418 -2.15 3.15 0.32
CA CYS A 418 -2.09 4.58 0.08
C CYS A 418 -2.26 4.86 -1.41
N LEU A 419 -3.27 5.66 -1.76
CA LEU A 419 -3.54 6.03 -3.15
C LEU A 419 -3.36 7.54 -3.34
N THR A 420 -2.48 7.92 -4.25
CA THR A 420 -2.24 9.31 -4.62
C THR A 420 -2.82 9.60 -5.99
N LEU A 421 -3.73 10.57 -6.07
CA LEU A 421 -4.47 10.98 -7.27
C LEU A 421 -4.01 12.35 -7.75
N ARG A 422 -3.71 12.47 -9.04
CA ARG A 422 -3.21 13.72 -9.66
C ARG A 422 -3.82 13.93 -11.04
N THR A 423 -4.10 15.19 -11.36
CA THR A 423 -4.44 15.61 -12.71
C THR A 423 -3.15 15.68 -13.54
N PRO A 424 -3.16 15.22 -14.80
CA PRO A 424 -1.99 15.34 -15.67
C PRO A 424 -1.57 16.81 -15.81
N ARG A 425 -0.27 17.11 -15.63
CA ARG A 425 0.27 18.49 -15.67
C ARG A 425 0.09 19.23 -17.00
N GLN A 426 -0.28 18.54 -18.07
CA GLN A 426 -0.54 19.12 -19.39
C GLN A 426 -1.69 18.37 -20.06
N ASN A 427 -2.72 19.12 -20.48
CA ASN A 427 -3.82 18.63 -21.31
C ASN A 427 -3.32 18.32 -22.73
N TRP A 428 -2.77 17.13 -22.91
CA TRP A 428 -2.20 16.69 -24.18
C TRP A 428 -3.25 16.01 -25.06
N GLY A 429 -4.09 16.80 -25.70
CA GLY A 429 -4.99 16.39 -26.79
C GLY A 429 -6.45 16.14 -26.37
N PRO A 430 -7.38 16.10 -27.35
CA PRO A 430 -8.81 15.95 -27.11
C PRO A 430 -9.11 14.51 -26.69
N GLY A 431 -8.93 14.17 -25.41
CA GLY A 431 -9.29 12.84 -24.88
C GLY A 431 -8.70 12.42 -23.53
N SER A 432 -7.74 13.14 -22.94
CA SER A 432 -7.14 12.74 -21.65
C SER A 432 -7.75 13.46 -20.44
N ASP A 433 -9.06 13.40 -20.29
CA ASP A 433 -9.75 13.78 -19.06
C ASP A 433 -9.65 12.61 -18.07
N ARG A 434 -8.42 12.18 -17.72
CA ARG A 434 -8.17 11.02 -16.85
C ARG A 434 -7.20 11.40 -15.74
N LEU A 435 -7.55 11.01 -14.53
CA LEU A 435 -6.73 11.18 -13.34
C LEU A 435 -5.67 10.10 -13.30
N LEU A 436 -4.43 10.48 -12.98
CA LEU A 436 -3.34 9.55 -12.71
C LEU A 436 -3.39 9.12 -11.24
N ALA A 437 -3.07 7.86 -11.00
CA ALA A 437 -3.13 7.24 -9.69
C ALA A 437 -1.88 6.41 -9.42
N GLU A 438 -1.25 6.67 -8.28
CA GLU A 438 -0.08 5.96 -7.79
C GLU A 438 -0.45 5.19 -6.52
N LEU A 439 -0.13 3.90 -6.48
CA LEU A 439 -0.38 3.02 -5.34
C LEU A 439 0.90 2.77 -4.57
N GLU A 440 0.84 3.06 -3.27
CA GLU A 440 1.89 2.79 -2.30
C GLU A 440 1.29 2.05 -1.10
N PHE A 441 2.16 1.46 -0.29
CA PHE A 441 1.80 0.71 0.90
C PHE A 441 2.56 1.25 2.10
N ASP A 442 1.83 1.74 3.09
CA ASP A 442 2.37 2.24 4.35
C ASP A 442 2.57 1.07 5.34
N TYR A 443 3.83 0.83 5.67
CA TYR A 443 4.27 -0.10 6.70
C TYR A 443 4.89 0.69 7.85
N ASN A 444 4.08 1.07 8.85
CA ASN A 444 4.50 1.85 10.02
C ASN A 444 5.27 3.15 9.67
N GLY A 445 4.79 3.89 8.69
CA GLY A 445 5.39 5.15 8.21
C GLY A 445 6.29 4.99 6.99
N ALA A 446 6.74 3.77 6.66
CA ALA A 446 7.52 3.50 5.46
C ALA A 446 6.60 3.30 4.24
N LEU A 447 6.63 4.25 3.29
CA LEU A 447 5.86 4.16 2.04
C LEU A 447 6.61 3.33 1.00
N ILE A 448 5.99 2.22 0.59
CA ILE A 448 6.56 1.26 -0.37
C ILE A 448 5.73 1.28 -1.67
N PRO A 449 6.32 1.66 -2.82
CA PRO A 449 5.61 1.66 -4.09
C PRO A 449 5.17 0.25 -4.52
N ALA A 450 3.95 0.10 -5.04
CA ALA A 450 3.41 -1.18 -5.49
C ALA A 450 4.24 -1.86 -6.61
N GLY A 451 5.00 -1.07 -7.38
CA GLY A 451 5.91 -1.57 -8.41
C GLY A 451 7.13 -2.33 -7.88
N ARG A 452 7.43 -2.26 -6.58
CA ARG A 452 8.57 -2.95 -5.96
C ARG A 452 8.35 -4.47 -6.02
N THR A 453 9.37 -5.24 -6.37
CA THR A 453 9.25 -6.70 -6.61
C THR A 453 10.00 -7.57 -5.62
N THR A 454 10.82 -6.98 -4.75
CA THR A 454 11.56 -7.72 -3.72
C THR A 454 10.65 -8.10 -2.56
N PRO A 455 10.83 -9.29 -1.94
CA PRO A 455 10.04 -9.71 -0.79
C PRO A 455 10.34 -8.90 0.48
N LEU A 456 11.55 -8.33 0.55
CA LEU A 456 11.97 -7.40 1.59
C LEU A 456 12.03 -5.98 1.04
N ALA A 457 11.54 -5.03 1.82
CA ALA A 457 11.79 -3.61 1.68
C ALA A 457 12.64 -3.13 2.85
N VAL A 458 13.30 -2.00 2.65
CA VAL A 458 14.17 -1.36 3.65
C VAL A 458 13.81 0.10 3.67
N SER A 459 13.81 0.69 4.86
CA SER A 459 13.88 2.13 5.11
C SER A 459 15.07 2.38 6.02
N THR A 460 16.15 2.91 5.46
CA THR A 460 17.33 3.32 6.24
C THR A 460 17.03 4.48 7.18
N GLU A 461 16.17 5.41 6.77
CA GLU A 461 15.71 6.56 7.58
C GLU A 461 15.00 6.10 8.86
N LEU A 462 14.07 5.15 8.76
CA LEU A 462 13.31 4.63 9.90
C LEU A 462 14.01 3.48 10.62
N GLY A 463 15.13 2.97 10.08
CA GLY A 463 15.82 1.80 10.61
C GLY A 463 14.98 0.52 10.51
N LEU A 464 14.16 0.38 9.46
CA LEU A 464 13.24 -0.74 9.29
C LEU A 464 13.65 -1.68 8.14
N VAL A 465 13.55 -2.99 8.40
CA VAL A 465 13.52 -4.03 7.37
C VAL A 465 12.12 -4.63 7.37
N ILE A 466 11.45 -4.57 6.23
CA ILE A 466 10.02 -4.80 6.11
C ILE A 466 9.81 -6.06 5.30
N ARG A 467 9.19 -7.07 5.91
CA ARG A 467 8.67 -8.23 5.19
C ARG A 467 7.33 -7.85 4.59
N ARG A 468 7.25 -7.86 3.26
CA ARG A 468 6.06 -7.39 2.56
C ARG A 468 4.97 -8.45 2.53
N ASP A 469 3.75 -8.05 2.90
CA ASP A 469 2.55 -8.86 2.73
C ASP A 469 2.06 -8.75 1.28
N THR A 470 2.73 -9.50 0.39
CA THR A 470 2.38 -9.54 -1.04
C THR A 470 0.95 -9.98 -1.32
N ARG A 471 0.28 -10.65 -0.37
CA ARG A 471 -1.11 -11.06 -0.52
C ARG A 471 -2.04 -9.88 -0.29
N ALA A 472 -1.85 -9.12 0.79
CA ALA A 472 -2.60 -7.90 1.05
C ALA A 472 -2.38 -6.87 -0.07
N GLU A 473 -1.13 -6.70 -0.53
CA GLU A 473 -0.80 -5.81 -1.65
C GLU A 473 -1.52 -6.22 -2.94
N ALA A 474 -1.59 -7.52 -3.25
CA ALA A 474 -2.30 -8.01 -4.43
C ALA A 474 -3.83 -7.83 -4.32
N GLN A 475 -4.40 -7.97 -3.12
CA GLN A 475 -5.83 -7.70 -2.89
C GLN A 475 -6.17 -6.22 -3.12
N ALA A 476 -5.30 -5.32 -2.69
CA ALA A 476 -5.46 -3.89 -2.92
C ALA A 476 -5.45 -3.55 -4.43
N ASP A 477 -4.54 -4.13 -5.20
CA ASP A 477 -4.49 -3.99 -6.67
C ASP A 477 -5.77 -4.50 -7.35
N ILE A 478 -6.31 -5.64 -6.88
CA ILE A 478 -7.59 -6.19 -7.38
C ILE A 478 -8.75 -5.24 -7.09
N LEU A 479 -8.83 -4.69 -5.87
CA LEU A 479 -9.90 -3.76 -5.50
C LEU A 479 -9.88 -2.51 -6.39
N LEU A 480 -8.71 -1.93 -6.66
CA LEU A 480 -8.61 -0.79 -7.58
C LEU A 480 -9.05 -1.17 -8.99
N PHE A 481 -8.69 -2.36 -9.47
CA PHE A 481 -9.18 -2.82 -10.76
C PHE A 481 -10.71 -2.94 -10.80
N GLU A 482 -11.35 -3.45 -9.74
CA GLU A 482 -12.81 -3.55 -9.63
C GLU A 482 -13.49 -2.16 -9.58
N LEU A 483 -12.87 -1.20 -8.89
CA LEU A 483 -13.32 0.20 -8.83
C LEU A 483 -13.15 0.96 -10.16
N GLY A 484 -12.42 0.38 -11.11
CA GLY A 484 -12.32 0.86 -12.49
C GLY A 484 -10.98 1.49 -12.86
N PHE A 485 -9.96 1.41 -12.00
CA PHE A 485 -8.61 1.80 -12.35
C PHE A 485 -8.04 0.90 -13.44
N ARG A 486 -7.29 1.48 -14.37
CA ARG A 486 -6.62 0.75 -15.45
C ARG A 486 -5.19 1.24 -15.59
N GLU A 487 -4.25 0.34 -15.84
CA GLU A 487 -2.86 0.73 -16.12
C GLU A 487 -2.79 1.71 -17.29
N SER A 488 -2.05 2.81 -17.12
CA SER A 488 -1.85 3.80 -18.17
C SER A 488 -1.16 3.16 -19.38
N LYS A 489 -1.63 3.53 -20.57
CA LYS A 489 -0.99 3.13 -21.84
C LYS A 489 -0.03 4.20 -22.36
N ASP A 490 0.04 5.36 -21.69
CA ASP A 490 0.89 6.46 -22.10
C ASP A 490 2.36 6.11 -21.83
N PRO A 491 3.23 6.04 -22.84
CA PRO A 491 4.64 5.75 -22.65
C PRO A 491 5.40 6.86 -21.91
N ARG A 492 4.79 8.03 -21.70
CA ARG A 492 5.37 9.20 -21.00
C ARG A 492 5.15 9.17 -19.49
N VAL A 493 4.21 8.35 -19.02
CA VAL A 493 3.92 8.18 -17.59
C VAL A 493 4.74 7.00 -17.06
N ASP A 494 5.09 7.04 -15.77
CA ASP A 494 5.86 5.99 -15.15
C ASP A 494 5.16 4.61 -15.28
N PRO A 495 5.91 3.54 -15.60
CA PRO A 495 5.33 2.21 -15.73
C PRO A 495 4.66 1.76 -14.42
N GLY A 496 3.38 1.39 -14.51
CA GLY A 496 2.59 0.96 -13.36
C GLY A 496 1.66 2.03 -12.80
N THR A 497 1.74 3.29 -13.26
CA THR A 497 0.74 4.31 -12.94
C THR A 497 -0.62 3.91 -13.51
N MET A 498 -1.66 4.07 -12.69
CA MET A 498 -3.04 3.76 -13.06
C MET A 498 -3.78 5.03 -13.48
N GLU A 499 -4.88 4.86 -14.20
CA GLU A 499 -5.77 5.92 -14.64
C GLU A 499 -7.19 5.66 -14.14
N LEU A 500 -7.89 6.75 -13.79
CA LEU A 500 -9.29 6.75 -13.41
C LEU A 500 -10.07 7.85 -14.17
N PRO A 501 -11.29 7.57 -14.66
CA PRO A 501 -12.19 8.61 -15.15
C PRO A 501 -12.64 9.57 -14.02
N PRO A 502 -12.57 10.91 -14.19
CA PRO A 502 -12.92 11.90 -13.16
C PRO A 502 -14.33 11.75 -12.60
N LYS A 503 -15.29 11.34 -13.45
CA LYS A 503 -16.67 11.07 -13.04
C LYS A 503 -16.80 10.02 -11.93
N ARG A 504 -15.80 9.13 -11.78
CA ARG A 504 -15.78 8.10 -10.74
C ARG A 504 -15.01 8.51 -9.49
N LEU A 505 -14.32 9.64 -9.50
CA LEU A 505 -13.46 10.10 -8.41
C LEU A 505 -14.20 10.11 -7.07
N ALA A 506 -15.36 10.77 -7.01
CA ALA A 506 -16.12 10.91 -5.76
C ALA A 506 -16.55 9.55 -5.17
N GLN A 507 -17.09 8.65 -6.01
CA GLN A 507 -17.51 7.32 -5.56
C GLN A 507 -16.32 6.47 -5.11
N VAL A 508 -15.26 6.43 -5.91
CA VAL A 508 -14.09 5.59 -5.65
C VAL A 508 -13.35 6.05 -4.39
N THR A 509 -13.16 7.36 -4.23
CA THR A 509 -12.56 7.90 -3.01
C THR A 509 -13.37 7.53 -1.77
N ARG A 510 -14.71 7.55 -1.84
CA ARG A 510 -15.58 7.06 -0.75
C ARG A 510 -15.31 5.61 -0.41
N ASP A 511 -15.40 4.73 -1.39
CA ASP A 511 -15.27 3.29 -1.19
C ASP A 511 -13.90 2.93 -0.61
N LEU A 512 -12.83 3.59 -1.07
CA LEU A 512 -11.47 3.39 -0.57
C LEU A 512 -11.29 3.88 0.86
N VAL A 513 -11.74 5.10 1.16
CA VAL A 513 -11.63 5.67 2.52
C VAL A 513 -12.43 4.83 3.53
N GLN A 514 -13.63 4.36 3.16
CA GLN A 514 -14.42 3.44 3.98
C GLN A 514 -13.73 2.07 4.18
N ALA A 515 -12.99 1.60 3.18
CA ALA A 515 -12.15 0.40 3.28
C ALA A 515 -10.84 0.63 4.08
N GLY A 516 -10.67 1.80 4.71
CA GLY A 516 -9.50 2.12 5.55
C GLY A 516 -8.28 2.65 4.78
N TRP A 517 -8.41 2.93 3.48
CA TRP A 517 -7.30 3.44 2.68
C TRP A 517 -6.93 4.86 3.06
N ARG A 518 -5.67 5.21 2.84
CA ARG A 518 -5.23 6.61 2.83
C ARG A 518 -5.32 7.12 1.40
N VAL A 519 -6.13 8.14 1.15
CA VAL A 519 -6.30 8.72 -0.19
C VAL A 519 -5.85 10.16 -0.19
N GLU A 520 -5.01 10.52 -1.14
CA GLU A 520 -4.52 11.88 -1.35
C GLU A 520 -4.90 12.33 -2.77
N ALA A 521 -5.41 13.55 -2.94
CA ALA A 521 -5.71 14.13 -4.24
C ALA A 521 -5.09 15.53 -4.35
N GLU A 522 -4.32 15.77 -5.41
CA GLU A 522 -3.65 17.06 -5.66
C GLU A 522 -2.79 17.55 -4.48
N GLY A 523 -2.14 16.63 -3.77
CA GLY A 523 -1.32 16.97 -2.59
C GLY A 523 -2.12 17.16 -1.30
N LYS A 524 -3.44 16.97 -1.33
CA LYS A 524 -4.33 17.13 -0.17
C LYS A 524 -4.86 15.78 0.30
N LEU A 525 -4.68 15.49 1.58
CA LEU A 525 -5.24 14.31 2.22
C LEU A 525 -6.77 14.39 2.23
N ILE A 526 -7.43 13.30 1.86
CA ILE A 526 -8.89 13.18 1.94
C ILE A 526 -9.26 12.44 3.22
N ARG A 527 -10.12 13.06 4.03
CA ARG A 527 -10.60 12.51 5.30
C ARG A 527 -12.10 12.22 5.23
N PRO A 528 -12.55 11.05 5.76
CA PRO A 528 -13.97 10.77 5.87
C PRO A 528 -14.61 11.69 6.91
N ALA A 529 -15.91 11.96 6.73
CA ALA A 529 -16.73 12.47 7.83
C ALA A 529 -16.84 11.41 8.92
N GLY A 530 -16.51 11.79 10.15
CA GLY A 530 -16.75 11.03 11.36
C GLY A 530 -18.16 11.26 11.89
N GLU A 531 -18.31 11.24 13.21
CA GLU A 531 -19.61 11.44 13.86
C GLU A 531 -20.10 12.89 13.75
N PHE A 532 -21.39 13.03 13.46
CA PHE A 532 -22.08 14.31 13.41
C PHE A 532 -22.62 14.62 14.81
N LYS A 533 -22.03 15.61 15.48
CA LYS A 533 -22.52 16.09 16.78
C LYS A 533 -23.49 17.23 16.53
N LEU A 534 -24.79 16.96 16.60
CA LEU A 534 -25.84 17.96 16.47
C LEU A 534 -26.44 18.26 17.85
N ALA A 535 -26.81 19.53 18.05
CA ALA A 535 -27.50 19.98 19.25
C ALA A 535 -28.56 21.04 18.91
N VAL A 536 -29.70 20.97 19.57
CA VAL A 536 -30.75 22.00 19.49
C VAL A 536 -30.87 22.72 20.82
N THR A 537 -30.75 24.05 20.77
CA THR A 537 -30.94 24.95 21.91
C THR A 537 -32.07 25.93 21.63
N THR A 538 -32.89 26.20 22.63
CA THR A 538 -34.04 27.11 22.54
C THR A 538 -33.63 28.51 22.96
N GLY A 539 -33.90 29.49 22.10
CA GLY A 539 -33.79 30.92 22.38
C GLY A 539 -35.15 31.55 22.71
N ILE A 540 -35.20 32.88 22.76
CA ILE A 540 -36.45 33.63 22.93
C ILE A 540 -37.12 33.69 21.54
N ASP A 541 -38.15 32.89 21.33
CA ASP A 541 -38.94 32.77 20.08
C ASP A 541 -38.28 32.04 18.89
N TRP A 542 -37.15 31.36 19.10
CA TRP A 542 -36.49 30.55 18.06
C TRP A 542 -35.77 29.32 18.63
N PHE A 543 -35.46 28.37 17.74
CA PHE A 543 -34.63 27.20 17.99
C PHE A 543 -33.34 27.31 17.18
N GLU A 544 -32.21 27.10 17.84
CA GLU A 544 -30.89 27.08 17.22
C GLU A 544 -30.41 25.65 17.08
N LEU A 545 -30.14 25.24 15.85
CA LEU A 545 -29.44 24.01 15.53
C LEU A 545 -27.96 24.33 15.36
N GLY A 546 -27.18 23.91 16.35
CA GLY A 546 -25.73 23.90 16.30
C GLY A 546 -25.21 22.52 15.95
N GLY A 547 -24.03 22.45 15.37
CA GLY A 547 -23.39 21.17 15.17
C GLY A 547 -21.99 21.26 14.60
N GLN A 548 -21.26 20.16 14.77
CA GLN A 548 -19.90 19.99 14.26
C GLN A 548 -19.70 18.56 13.77
N VAL A 549 -18.78 18.41 12.83
CA VAL A 549 -18.38 17.11 12.28
C VAL A 549 -16.88 16.98 12.40
N ASP A 550 -16.41 15.89 12.98
CA ASP A 550 -15.00 15.56 13.01
C ASP A 550 -14.57 14.88 11.71
N PHE A 551 -13.46 15.33 11.14
CA PHE A 551 -12.80 14.72 10.00
C PHE A 551 -11.42 14.21 10.42
N GLY A 552 -11.37 13.30 11.40
CA GLY A 552 -10.11 12.70 11.85
C GLY A 552 -9.21 13.69 12.57
N GLY A 553 -9.78 14.43 13.53
CA GLY A 553 -9.09 15.43 14.35
C GLY A 553 -9.21 16.87 13.84
N GLN A 554 -10.09 17.13 12.87
CA GLN A 554 -10.41 18.47 12.35
C GLN A 554 -11.91 18.66 12.37
N GLU A 555 -12.38 19.64 13.14
CA GLU A 555 -13.81 19.92 13.28
C GLU A 555 -14.26 20.98 12.29
N LEU A 556 -15.37 20.74 11.59
CA LEU A 556 -16.03 21.73 10.73
C LEU A 556 -17.42 22.04 11.26
N SER A 557 -17.78 23.33 11.24
CA SER A 557 -19.07 23.82 11.73
C SER A 557 -20.23 23.42 10.80
N LEU A 558 -21.42 23.23 11.37
CA LEU A 558 -22.62 22.93 10.62
C LEU A 558 -22.93 23.98 9.53
N PRO A 559 -22.86 25.30 9.78
CA PRO A 559 -23.08 26.29 8.72
C PRO A 559 -22.14 26.14 7.53
N ASP A 560 -20.86 25.87 7.75
CA ASP A 560 -19.87 25.71 6.67
C ASP A 560 -20.17 24.46 5.83
N LEU A 561 -20.56 23.37 6.50
CA LEU A 561 -21.00 22.13 5.86
C LEU A 561 -22.25 22.34 5.00
N LEU A 562 -23.23 23.07 5.54
CA LEU A 562 -24.47 23.39 4.86
C LEU A 562 -24.26 24.38 3.71
N ALA A 563 -23.33 25.33 3.84
CA ALA A 563 -22.94 26.23 2.76
C ALA A 563 -22.27 25.47 1.60
N ALA A 564 -21.41 24.50 1.90
CA ALA A 564 -20.83 23.60 0.91
C ALA A 564 -21.90 22.72 0.23
N ALA A 565 -22.85 22.21 1.02
CA ALA A 565 -23.99 21.46 0.52
C ALA A 565 -24.84 22.26 -0.49
N ARG A 566 -25.13 23.54 -0.18
CA ARG A 566 -25.82 24.46 -1.10
C ARG A 566 -25.09 24.64 -2.44
N ARG A 567 -23.76 24.62 -2.43
CA ARG A 567 -22.93 24.70 -3.64
C ARG A 567 -22.81 23.38 -4.39
N GLY A 568 -23.36 22.29 -3.86
CA GLY A 568 -23.24 20.95 -4.41
C GLY A 568 -21.82 20.37 -4.28
N GLU A 569 -21.03 20.89 -3.34
CA GLU A 569 -19.66 20.44 -3.10
C GLU A 569 -19.66 19.14 -2.28
N ALA A 570 -19.14 18.06 -2.87
CA ALA A 570 -18.97 16.79 -2.17
C ALA A 570 -17.73 16.75 -1.25
N MET A 571 -16.85 17.75 -1.36
CA MET A 571 -15.63 17.88 -0.56
C MET A 571 -15.50 19.31 -0.03
N VAL A 572 -15.08 19.44 1.23
CA VAL A 572 -14.87 20.70 1.95
C VAL A 572 -13.40 20.84 2.33
N THR A 573 -12.87 22.06 2.30
CA THR A 573 -11.50 22.30 2.77
C THR A 573 -11.51 22.49 4.29
N LEU A 574 -10.66 21.76 4.99
CA LEU A 574 -10.52 21.81 6.45
C LEU A 574 -9.47 22.86 6.87
N GLY A 575 -9.44 23.22 8.16
CA GLY A 575 -8.57 24.28 8.68
C GLY A 575 -7.07 24.03 8.47
N ASP A 576 -6.65 22.76 8.36
CA ASP A 576 -5.27 22.36 8.06
C ASP A 576 -4.95 22.24 6.55
N GLY A 577 -5.90 22.62 5.68
CA GLY A 577 -5.76 22.56 4.23
C GLY A 577 -6.08 21.21 3.58
N SER A 578 -6.39 20.18 4.37
CA SER A 578 -6.87 18.89 3.87
C SER A 578 -8.32 18.96 3.38
N MET A 579 -8.83 17.88 2.77
CA MET A 579 -10.20 17.82 2.25
C MET A 579 -11.05 16.85 3.07
N GLY A 580 -12.16 17.34 3.63
CA GLY A 580 -13.21 16.52 4.24
C GLY A 580 -14.23 16.07 3.20
N MET A 581 -14.60 14.81 3.20
CA MET A 581 -15.57 14.24 2.26
C MET A 581 -16.95 14.10 2.91
N LEU A 582 -17.98 14.69 2.29
CA LEU A 582 -19.34 14.69 2.81
C LEU A 582 -20.14 13.47 2.33
N PRO A 583 -20.88 12.77 3.21
CA PRO A 583 -21.78 11.70 2.80
C PRO A 583 -22.94 12.24 1.94
N GLU A 584 -23.21 11.63 0.79
CA GLU A 584 -24.31 12.06 -0.10
C GLU A 584 -25.68 11.99 0.57
N ASP A 585 -25.92 10.96 1.39
CA ASP A 585 -27.17 10.82 2.12
C ASP A 585 -27.34 11.94 3.15
N TRP A 586 -26.23 12.43 3.72
CA TRP A 586 -26.26 13.57 4.63
C TRP A 586 -26.59 14.85 3.86
N LEU A 587 -25.92 15.10 2.73
CA LEU A 587 -26.21 16.24 1.84
C LEU A 587 -27.68 16.27 1.41
N LYS A 588 -28.25 15.13 1.03
CA LYS A 588 -29.66 15.01 0.61
C LYS A 588 -30.64 15.25 1.77
N LYS A 589 -30.35 14.69 2.95
CA LYS A 589 -31.24 14.79 4.12
C LYS A 589 -31.24 16.19 4.75
N TYR A 590 -30.06 16.79 4.90
CA TYR A 590 -29.89 18.04 5.65
C TYR A 590 -29.74 19.27 4.76
N GLY A 591 -29.59 19.11 3.44
CA GLY A 591 -29.68 20.21 2.47
C GLY A 591 -31.00 20.99 2.59
N MET A 592 -32.10 20.33 2.98
CA MET A 592 -33.40 20.97 3.21
C MET A 592 -33.42 21.89 4.44
N LEU A 593 -32.65 21.58 5.50
CA LEU A 593 -32.54 22.44 6.68
C LEU A 593 -31.98 23.81 6.32
N VAL A 594 -31.15 23.87 5.29
CA VAL A 594 -30.50 25.10 4.85
C VAL A 594 -31.48 26.04 4.15
N GLU A 595 -32.49 25.53 3.46
CA GLU A 595 -33.52 26.38 2.84
C GLU A 595 -34.52 26.93 3.86
N LEU A 596 -34.73 26.18 4.95
CA LEU A 596 -35.73 26.51 5.96
C LEU A 596 -35.20 27.40 7.08
N GLY A 597 -33.92 27.27 7.44
CA GLY A 597 -33.33 28.01 8.55
C GLY A 597 -32.54 29.26 8.13
N ALA A 598 -32.54 30.28 8.97
CA ALA A 598 -31.67 31.44 8.84
C ALA A 598 -30.31 31.16 9.48
N THR A 599 -29.21 31.42 8.77
CA THR A 599 -27.86 31.26 9.33
C THR A 599 -27.53 32.48 10.19
N ASP A 600 -27.24 32.28 11.48
CA ASP A 600 -26.74 33.34 12.36
C ASP A 600 -25.69 32.80 13.33
N ASP A 601 -24.57 33.52 13.45
CA ASP A 601 -23.46 33.29 14.39
C ASP A 601 -23.09 31.80 14.64
N GLY A 602 -22.81 31.04 13.58
CA GLY A 602 -22.38 29.65 13.71
C GLY A 602 -23.51 28.62 13.91
N ASN A 603 -24.77 29.06 13.99
CA ASN A 603 -25.96 28.24 14.17
C ASN A 603 -26.98 28.43 13.04
N VAL A 604 -27.91 27.49 12.93
CA VAL A 604 -29.08 27.60 12.05
C VAL A 604 -30.32 27.83 12.90
N ARG A 605 -30.97 28.99 12.72
CA ARG A 605 -32.18 29.37 13.46
C ARG A 605 -33.45 28.95 12.74
N PHE A 606 -34.36 28.39 13.52
CA PHE A 606 -35.71 27.99 13.13
C PHE A 606 -36.72 28.72 14.02
N ASN A 607 -37.78 29.26 13.44
CA ASN A 607 -38.87 29.83 14.23
C ASN A 607 -39.79 28.73 14.80
N ALA A 608 -40.73 29.13 15.66
CA ALA A 608 -41.65 28.19 16.30
C ALA A 608 -42.51 27.37 15.31
N ALA A 609 -42.92 27.97 14.18
CA ALA A 609 -43.69 27.28 13.15
C ALA A 609 -42.87 26.21 12.40
N GLN A 610 -41.54 26.35 12.38
CA GLN A 610 -40.61 25.41 11.75
C GLN A 610 -40.21 24.25 12.68
N ALA A 611 -40.61 24.27 13.95
CA ALA A 611 -40.27 23.25 14.94
C ALA A 611 -40.68 21.83 14.53
N GLY A 612 -41.83 21.68 13.87
CA GLY A 612 -42.30 20.39 13.37
C GLY A 612 -41.46 19.83 12.22
N VAL A 613 -40.96 20.70 11.34
CA VAL A 613 -40.06 20.26 10.26
C VAL A 613 -38.67 19.94 10.81
N LEU A 614 -38.20 20.74 11.77
CA LEU A 614 -36.97 20.47 12.51
C LEU A 614 -37.07 19.11 13.21
N ASP A 615 -38.13 18.83 13.97
CA ASP A 615 -38.35 17.54 14.63
C ASP A 615 -38.38 16.36 13.63
N ALA A 616 -39.13 16.48 12.53
CA ALA A 616 -39.20 15.42 11.51
C ALA A 616 -37.83 15.10 10.89
N LEU A 617 -37.00 16.11 10.64
CA LEU A 617 -35.66 15.94 10.08
C LEU A 617 -34.66 15.38 11.10
N LEU A 618 -34.87 15.67 12.39
CA LEU A 618 -34.07 15.17 13.49
C LEU A 618 -34.49 13.77 13.96
N ALA A 619 -35.71 13.31 13.64
CA ALA A 619 -36.20 11.97 13.99
C ALA A 619 -35.33 10.83 13.44
N ALA A 620 -34.53 11.07 12.39
CA ALA A 620 -33.59 10.12 11.83
C ALA A 620 -32.26 10.00 12.63
N GLN A 621 -32.05 10.80 13.67
CA GLN A 621 -30.84 10.83 14.51
C GLN A 621 -31.18 10.50 15.97
N PRO A 622 -31.03 9.23 16.41
CA PRO A 622 -31.36 8.84 17.79
C PRO A 622 -30.45 9.47 18.86
N GLU A 623 -29.29 10.02 18.48
CA GLU A 623 -28.28 10.54 19.43
C GLU A 623 -28.23 12.07 19.53
N ILE A 624 -29.20 12.79 18.95
CA ILE A 624 -29.19 14.26 19.00
C ILE A 624 -29.43 14.80 20.41
N ARG A 625 -28.65 15.82 20.79
CA ARG A 625 -28.84 16.52 22.06
C ARG A 625 -29.89 17.61 21.89
N VAL A 626 -30.98 17.51 22.64
CA VAL A 626 -32.04 18.53 22.68
C VAL A 626 -32.18 19.04 24.10
N ASP A 627 -32.48 20.33 24.23
CA ASP A 627 -32.80 20.89 25.54
C ASP A 627 -34.23 20.50 26.00
N ALA A 628 -34.53 20.81 27.26
CA ALA A 628 -35.82 20.46 27.86
C ALA A 628 -37.00 21.22 27.24
N ALA A 629 -36.77 22.40 26.64
CA ALA A 629 -37.82 23.22 26.04
C ALA A 629 -38.24 22.63 24.69
N PHE A 630 -37.28 22.33 23.81
CA PHE A 630 -37.54 21.68 22.54
C PHE A 630 -38.13 20.28 22.75
N GLN A 631 -37.67 19.52 23.76
CA GLN A 631 -38.23 18.21 24.08
C GLN A 631 -39.74 18.27 24.40
N LYS A 632 -40.20 19.29 25.13
CA LYS A 632 -41.64 19.51 25.39
C LYS A 632 -42.42 19.81 24.12
N VAL A 633 -41.83 20.57 23.20
CA VAL A 633 -42.45 20.87 21.90
C VAL A 633 -42.60 19.60 21.07
N ARG A 634 -41.55 18.76 21.00
CA ARG A 634 -41.59 17.45 20.33
C ARG A 634 -42.69 16.55 20.91
N GLU A 635 -42.75 16.43 22.23
CA GLU A 635 -43.80 15.66 22.90
C GLU A 635 -45.20 16.18 22.55
N SER A 636 -45.38 17.50 22.56
CA SER A 636 -46.67 18.12 22.24
C SER A 636 -47.08 17.93 20.77
N LEU A 637 -46.11 17.94 19.84
CA LEU A 637 -46.33 17.66 18.43
C LEU A 637 -46.71 16.18 18.19
N HIS A 638 -46.03 15.24 18.84
CA HIS A 638 -46.32 13.82 18.71
C HIS A 638 -47.66 13.39 19.34
N HIS A 639 -48.13 14.09 20.37
CA HIS A 639 -49.39 13.81 21.06
C HIS A 639 -50.59 14.64 20.53
N PHE A 640 -50.46 15.25 19.36
CA PHE A 640 -51.53 16.08 18.80
C PHE A 640 -52.69 15.23 18.25
N GLU A 641 -53.83 15.24 18.96
CA GLU A 641 -55.07 14.54 18.57
C GLU A 641 -56.09 15.43 17.84
N GLY A 642 -55.69 16.62 17.38
CA GLY A 642 -56.58 17.60 16.75
C GLY A 642 -57.11 18.67 17.70
N VAL A 643 -57.68 19.74 17.12
CA VAL A 643 -58.27 20.85 17.88
C VAL A 643 -59.61 20.43 18.44
N ARG A 644 -59.73 20.39 19.77
CA ARG A 644 -61.00 20.04 20.43
C ARG A 644 -61.91 21.28 20.53
N PRO A 645 -63.19 21.19 20.13
CA PRO A 645 -64.14 22.27 20.31
C PRO A 645 -64.27 22.66 21.79
N LEU A 646 -64.44 23.94 22.07
CA LEU A 646 -64.59 24.45 23.43
C LEU A 646 -65.99 25.04 23.66
N ASP A 647 -66.55 24.77 24.83
CA ASP A 647 -67.79 25.38 25.30
C ASP A 647 -67.61 26.87 25.62
N ALA A 648 -68.74 27.59 25.61
CA ALA A 648 -68.80 28.97 26.05
C ALA A 648 -68.30 29.07 27.51
N PRO A 649 -67.39 30.01 27.82
CA PRO A 649 -66.81 30.11 29.15
C PRO A 649 -67.79 30.68 30.17
N ALA A 650 -67.51 30.45 31.46
CA ALA A 650 -68.29 31.03 32.55
C ALA A 650 -68.35 32.57 32.44
N GLY A 651 -69.56 33.13 32.51
CA GLY A 651 -69.81 34.58 32.37
C GLY A 651 -69.96 35.07 30.93
N PHE A 652 -69.97 34.17 29.94
CA PHE A 652 -70.45 34.46 28.60
C PHE A 652 -71.98 34.33 28.56
N HIS A 653 -72.66 35.32 27.98
CA HIS A 653 -74.12 35.42 27.89
C HIS A 653 -74.60 35.13 26.47
N GLY A 654 -74.89 33.87 26.19
CA GLY A 654 -75.36 33.37 24.89
C GLY A 654 -74.88 31.95 24.64
N GLU A 655 -75.25 31.38 23.49
CA GLU A 655 -74.79 30.05 23.06
C GLU A 655 -73.88 30.19 21.84
N LEU A 656 -72.70 29.54 21.89
CA LEU A 656 -71.81 29.43 20.74
C LEU A 656 -72.29 28.33 19.81
N ARG A 657 -72.41 28.64 18.52
CA ARG A 657 -72.72 27.64 17.49
C ARG A 657 -71.59 26.60 17.37
N PRO A 658 -71.86 25.39 16.85
CA PRO A 658 -70.84 24.33 16.77
C PRO A 658 -69.51 24.78 16.13
N TYR A 659 -69.56 25.48 15.00
CA TYR A 659 -68.36 26.01 14.34
C TYR A 659 -67.66 27.12 15.15
N GLN A 660 -68.39 27.90 15.95
CA GLN A 660 -67.80 28.90 16.85
C GLN A 660 -67.10 28.25 18.04
N ARG A 661 -67.58 27.08 18.49
CA ARG A 661 -66.90 26.26 19.51
C ARG A 661 -65.61 25.67 18.97
N GLU A 662 -65.61 25.24 17.71
CA GLU A 662 -64.41 24.83 16.98
C GLU A 662 -63.41 25.99 16.85
N GLY A 663 -63.87 27.16 16.40
CA GLY A 663 -63.04 28.37 16.32
C GLY A 663 -62.46 28.81 17.68
N LEU A 664 -63.25 28.77 18.75
CA LEU A 664 -62.77 29.02 20.11
C LEU A 664 -61.73 27.96 20.55
N GLY A 665 -61.94 26.69 20.20
CA GLY A 665 -60.98 25.60 20.40
C GLY A 665 -59.66 25.87 19.71
N TRP A 666 -59.72 26.36 18.47
CA TRP A 666 -58.55 26.70 17.67
C TRP A 666 -57.79 27.90 18.24
N LEU A 667 -58.49 28.95 18.68
CA LEU A 667 -57.87 30.10 19.35
C LEU A 667 -57.18 29.71 20.67
N ASP A 668 -57.79 28.82 21.48
CA ASP A 668 -57.16 28.28 22.69
C ASP A 668 -55.95 27.39 22.38
N TYR A 669 -56.00 26.67 21.26
CA TYR A 669 -54.86 25.90 20.77
C TYR A 669 -53.70 26.83 20.42
N LEU A 670 -53.91 27.85 19.58
CA LEU A 670 -52.86 28.80 19.23
C LEU A 670 -52.20 29.41 20.47
N GLN A 671 -53.00 29.79 21.45
CA GLN A 671 -52.49 30.28 22.73
C GLN A 671 -51.62 29.25 23.47
N LYS A 672 -52.02 27.98 23.53
CA LYS A 672 -51.26 26.93 24.26
C LYS A 672 -49.86 26.70 23.69
N PHE A 673 -49.68 27.00 22.41
CA PHE A 673 -48.42 26.83 21.67
C PHE A 673 -47.72 28.16 21.40
N ASP A 674 -48.16 29.27 22.02
CA ASP A 674 -47.66 30.63 21.82
C ASP A 674 -47.62 31.04 20.33
N PHE A 675 -48.63 30.61 19.56
CA PHE A 675 -48.81 30.94 18.15
C PHE A 675 -49.76 32.13 17.95
N GLY A 676 -49.47 32.93 16.92
CA GLY A 676 -50.44 33.84 16.32
C GLY A 676 -51.33 33.11 15.29
N GLY A 677 -52.44 33.73 14.89
CA GLY A 677 -53.31 33.15 13.85
C GLY A 677 -54.21 34.17 13.17
N ILE A 678 -54.68 33.80 11.99
CA ILE A 678 -55.64 34.57 11.20
C ILE A 678 -56.97 33.83 11.22
N LEU A 679 -57.97 34.39 11.93
CA LEU A 679 -59.33 33.86 11.92
C LEU A 679 -60.09 34.41 10.70
N ALA A 680 -59.99 33.70 9.58
CA ALA A 680 -60.53 34.11 8.28
C ALA A 680 -61.93 33.53 7.97
N ASP A 681 -62.79 33.39 8.99
CA ASP A 681 -64.18 32.97 8.80
C ASP A 681 -64.96 33.97 7.93
N ASP A 682 -65.90 33.47 7.12
CA ASP A 682 -66.79 34.30 6.30
C ASP A 682 -67.50 35.41 7.10
N MET A 683 -67.80 36.52 6.42
CA MET A 683 -68.52 37.64 7.03
C MET A 683 -69.86 37.18 7.60
N GLY A 684 -70.16 37.60 8.83
CA GLY A 684 -71.41 37.23 9.53
C GLY A 684 -71.35 35.95 10.36
N LEU A 685 -70.24 35.19 10.33
CA LEU A 685 -70.08 33.99 11.18
C LEU A 685 -69.78 34.30 12.66
N GLY A 686 -69.67 35.58 13.03
CA GLY A 686 -69.52 36.01 14.43
C GLY A 686 -68.10 35.86 14.99
N LYS A 687 -67.09 36.26 14.21
CA LYS A 687 -65.67 36.30 14.63
C LYS A 687 -65.46 37.09 15.93
N THR A 688 -66.10 38.25 16.04
CA THR A 688 -66.08 39.11 17.23
C THR A 688 -66.54 38.35 18.48
N ILE A 689 -67.62 37.57 18.37
CA ILE A 689 -68.15 36.75 19.46
C ILE A 689 -67.14 35.68 19.89
N GLN A 690 -66.45 35.03 18.94
CA GLN A 690 -65.41 34.04 19.25
C GLN A 690 -64.23 34.66 20.01
N VAL A 691 -63.79 35.86 19.60
CA VAL A 691 -62.73 36.61 20.30
C VAL A 691 -63.18 37.05 21.69
N LEU A 692 -64.40 37.58 21.85
CA LEU A 692 -64.94 37.97 23.15
C LEU A 692 -65.06 36.75 24.09
N ALA A 693 -65.46 35.59 23.57
CA ALA A 693 -65.46 34.34 24.33
C ALA A 693 -64.05 33.96 24.79
N LEU A 694 -63.02 34.08 23.92
CA LEU A 694 -61.62 33.85 24.32
C LEU A 694 -61.21 34.78 25.47
N LEU A 695 -61.45 36.08 25.36
CA LEU A 695 -61.08 37.06 26.39
C LEU A 695 -61.83 36.82 27.71
N GLN A 696 -63.13 36.53 27.65
CA GLN A 696 -63.93 36.20 28.83
C GLN A 696 -63.43 34.92 29.52
N LYS A 697 -63.01 33.91 28.75
CA LYS A 697 -62.41 32.68 29.31
C LYS A 697 -61.15 32.99 30.10
N ARG A 698 -60.25 33.82 29.54
CA ARG A 698 -59.00 34.21 30.20
C ARG A 698 -59.25 35.00 31.48
N ARG A 699 -60.18 35.95 31.43
CA ARG A 699 -60.64 36.72 32.59
C ARG A 699 -61.18 35.81 33.68
N ALA A 700 -62.09 34.89 33.33
CA ALA A 700 -62.70 33.95 34.29
C ALA A 700 -61.66 33.03 34.96
N ARG A 701 -60.60 32.66 34.23
CA ARG A 701 -59.51 31.83 34.75
C ARG A 701 -58.38 32.61 35.44
N ARG A 702 -58.47 33.95 35.49
CA ARG A 702 -57.40 34.84 35.99
C ARG A 702 -56.06 34.62 35.28
N GLN A 703 -56.13 34.37 33.97
CA GLN A 703 -54.96 34.08 33.12
C GLN A 703 -54.53 35.29 32.26
N ALA A 704 -55.29 36.38 32.27
CA ALA A 704 -54.94 37.59 31.54
C ALA A 704 -53.71 38.26 32.16
N LYS A 705 -52.70 38.57 31.33
CA LYS A 705 -51.44 39.22 31.77
C LYS A 705 -51.50 40.76 31.71
N GLY A 706 -52.60 41.31 31.21
CA GLY A 706 -52.82 42.74 31.03
C GLY A 706 -54.12 43.01 30.24
N PRO A 707 -54.40 44.26 29.86
CA PRO A 707 -55.50 44.55 28.95
C PRO A 707 -55.22 43.95 27.57
N SER A 708 -56.26 43.53 26.86
CA SER A 708 -56.17 43.24 25.43
C SER A 708 -56.44 44.50 24.61
N LEU A 709 -55.81 44.64 23.44
CA LEU A 709 -56.05 45.73 22.50
C LEU A 709 -56.79 45.20 21.27
N ALA A 710 -57.96 45.76 20.97
CA ALA A 710 -58.64 45.54 19.70
C ALA A 710 -58.50 46.80 18.82
N VAL A 711 -57.96 46.62 17.63
CA VAL A 711 -57.80 47.65 16.61
C VAL A 711 -58.84 47.36 15.53
N VAL A 712 -59.80 48.28 15.40
CA VAL A 712 -60.97 48.07 14.53
C VAL A 712 -61.19 49.28 13.61
N PRO A 713 -61.85 49.12 12.45
CA PRO A 713 -62.34 50.25 11.67
C PRO A 713 -63.22 51.17 12.52
N ARG A 714 -63.16 52.49 12.29
CA ARG A 714 -63.90 53.47 13.10
C ARG A 714 -65.42 53.20 13.14
N SER A 715 -65.98 52.66 12.07
CA SER A 715 -67.40 52.27 11.98
C SER A 715 -67.77 51.08 12.89
N LEU A 716 -66.80 50.25 13.29
CA LEU A 716 -67.03 49.02 14.06
C LEU A 716 -66.79 49.17 15.56
N VAL A 717 -66.24 50.30 16.02
CA VAL A 717 -65.99 50.58 17.46
C VAL A 717 -67.25 50.39 18.29
N PHE A 718 -68.35 51.02 17.85
CA PHE A 718 -69.63 50.93 18.56
C PHE A 718 -70.20 49.50 18.56
N ASN A 719 -70.06 48.77 17.47
CA ASN A 719 -70.52 47.38 17.37
C ASN A 719 -69.76 46.48 18.36
N TRP A 720 -68.43 46.60 18.43
CA TRP A 720 -67.61 45.86 19.38
C TRP A 720 -68.01 46.13 20.84
N ILE A 721 -68.26 47.39 21.19
CA ILE A 721 -68.71 47.76 22.54
C ILE A 721 -70.09 47.16 22.84
N GLN A 722 -71.03 47.23 21.89
CA GLN A 722 -72.36 46.64 22.05
C GLN A 722 -72.32 45.12 22.19
N GLU A 723 -71.54 44.43 21.36
CA GLU A 723 -71.38 42.98 21.43
C GLU A 723 -70.71 42.56 22.74
N ALA A 724 -69.67 43.27 23.18
CA ALA A 724 -69.03 43.00 24.46
C ALA A 724 -69.98 43.21 25.64
N ALA A 725 -70.80 44.26 25.62
CA ALA A 725 -71.83 44.50 26.65
C ALA A 725 -72.92 43.41 26.64
N ARG A 726 -73.29 42.89 25.46
CA ARG A 726 -74.31 41.86 25.30
C ARG A 726 -73.82 40.46 25.70
N PHE A 727 -72.68 40.03 25.18
CA PHE A 727 -72.18 38.65 25.30
C PHE A 727 -71.21 38.47 26.47
N THR A 728 -70.53 39.53 26.91
CA THR A 728 -69.54 39.49 27.99
C THR A 728 -69.70 40.67 28.94
N PRO A 729 -70.87 40.87 29.59
CA PRO A 729 -71.21 42.07 30.36
C PRO A 729 -70.28 42.36 31.55
N ARG A 730 -69.49 41.37 31.98
CA ARG A 730 -68.52 41.53 33.07
C ARG A 730 -67.13 41.98 32.58
N LEU A 731 -66.89 41.97 31.28
CA LEU A 731 -65.62 42.36 30.67
C LEU A 731 -65.58 43.90 30.60
N ARG A 732 -64.58 44.50 31.25
CA ARG A 732 -64.45 45.97 31.31
C ARG A 732 -63.85 46.46 30.01
N VAL A 733 -64.66 47.14 29.20
CA VAL A 733 -64.26 47.64 27.88
C VAL A 733 -64.02 49.15 27.94
N LEU A 734 -62.87 49.60 27.42
CA LEU A 734 -62.52 51.01 27.26
C LEU A 734 -62.59 51.40 25.79
N ASP A 735 -63.36 52.44 25.48
CA ASP A 735 -63.31 53.11 24.19
C ASP A 735 -62.15 54.12 24.19
N TYR A 736 -61.02 53.73 23.60
CA TYR A 736 -59.85 54.60 23.43
C TYR A 736 -59.95 55.35 22.10
N THR A 737 -61.04 56.09 21.92
CA THR A 737 -61.24 56.97 20.77
C THR A 737 -61.65 58.37 21.21
N GLY A 738 -61.50 59.36 20.33
CA GLY A 738 -61.92 60.74 20.59
C GLY A 738 -60.81 61.69 21.10
N PRO A 739 -61.17 62.97 21.34
CA PRO A 739 -60.22 64.06 21.56
C PRO A 739 -59.52 64.02 22.92
N ASN A 740 -60.17 63.51 23.97
CA ASN A 740 -59.62 63.47 25.33
C ASN A 740 -59.02 62.11 25.72
N ARG A 741 -58.76 61.23 24.73
CA ARG A 741 -58.30 59.85 24.96
C ARG A 741 -56.98 59.77 25.73
N HIS A 742 -56.08 60.74 25.59
CA HIS A 742 -54.76 60.72 26.22
C HIS A 742 -54.84 60.59 27.76
N ALA A 743 -55.86 61.17 28.40
CA ALA A 743 -56.06 61.07 29.85
C ALA A 743 -56.50 59.65 30.30
N LEU A 744 -57.05 58.84 29.40
CA LEU A 744 -57.55 57.50 29.69
C LEU A 744 -56.41 56.46 29.80
N ARG A 745 -55.20 56.79 29.34
CA ARG A 745 -54.03 55.90 29.31
C ARG A 745 -53.67 55.35 30.69
N GLU A 746 -53.80 56.17 31.74
CA GLU A 746 -53.50 55.77 33.12
C GLU A 746 -54.45 54.66 33.63
N THR A 747 -55.65 54.56 33.05
CA THR A 747 -56.69 53.60 33.46
C THR A 747 -56.65 52.30 32.66
N PHE A 748 -55.68 52.10 31.75
CA PHE A 748 -55.63 50.91 30.89
C PHE A 748 -55.58 49.61 31.69
N ARG A 749 -54.85 49.60 32.80
CA ARG A 749 -54.74 48.43 33.69
C ARG A 749 -56.04 48.08 34.42
N ASP A 750 -56.98 49.03 34.48
CA ASP A 750 -58.30 48.83 35.09
C ASP A 750 -59.32 48.24 34.12
N HIS A 751 -58.93 47.99 32.87
CA HIS A 751 -59.80 47.46 31.82
C HIS A 751 -59.28 46.11 31.32
N ASP A 752 -60.20 45.30 30.80
CA ASP A 752 -59.90 43.97 30.27
C ASP A 752 -59.69 44.04 28.74
N LEU A 753 -60.38 44.95 28.05
CA LEU A 753 -60.26 45.20 26.61
C LEU A 753 -60.26 46.70 26.31
N VAL A 754 -59.25 47.16 25.57
CA VAL A 754 -59.15 48.52 25.04
C VAL A 754 -59.45 48.47 23.55
N ILE A 755 -60.41 49.25 23.08
CA ILE A 755 -60.78 49.34 21.66
C ILE A 755 -60.24 50.65 21.11
N THR A 756 -59.51 50.57 20.01
CA THR A 756 -58.96 51.72 19.28
C THR A 756 -59.22 51.58 17.78
N THR A 757 -58.90 52.62 17.02
CA THR A 757 -58.95 52.59 15.55
C THR A 757 -57.56 52.56 14.95
N TYR A 758 -57.43 52.05 13.72
CA TYR A 758 -56.15 52.10 12.98
C TYR A 758 -55.54 53.50 12.91
N GLY A 759 -56.37 54.53 12.71
CA GLY A 759 -55.93 55.92 12.72
C GLY A 759 -55.39 56.35 14.07
N THR A 760 -56.11 56.06 15.15
CA THR A 760 -55.69 56.36 16.52
C THR A 760 -54.43 55.60 16.93
N LEU A 761 -54.33 54.31 16.59
CA LEU A 761 -53.15 53.49 16.83
C LEU A 761 -51.91 54.13 16.18
N ARG A 762 -52.01 54.52 14.91
CA ARG A 762 -50.90 55.14 14.18
C ARG A 762 -50.45 56.47 14.81
N THR A 763 -51.40 57.28 15.30
CA THR A 763 -51.07 58.56 15.95
C THR A 763 -50.43 58.37 17.31
N ASP A 764 -50.88 57.40 18.10
CA ASP A 764 -50.51 57.23 19.50
C ASP A 764 -49.53 56.04 19.71
N ILE A 765 -48.90 55.56 18.63
CA ILE A 765 -48.11 54.31 18.66
C ILE A 765 -46.93 54.37 19.64
N MET A 766 -46.28 55.54 19.77
CA MET A 766 -45.11 55.71 20.62
C MET A 766 -45.43 55.52 22.10
N GLU A 767 -46.65 55.82 22.51
CA GLU A 767 -47.10 55.64 23.89
C GLU A 767 -47.76 54.28 24.10
N LEU A 768 -48.48 53.76 23.10
CA LEU A 768 -49.08 52.43 23.17
C LEU A 768 -48.03 51.32 23.29
N THR A 769 -46.85 51.46 22.67
CA THR A 769 -45.74 50.51 22.81
C THR A 769 -45.13 50.47 24.23
N GLN A 770 -45.46 51.42 25.10
CA GLN A 770 -45.01 51.44 26.50
C GLN A 770 -45.86 50.52 27.40
N PHE A 771 -46.98 50.00 26.88
CA PHE A 771 -47.87 49.09 27.59
C PHE A 771 -47.73 47.66 27.07
N GLU A 772 -47.69 46.70 28.00
CA GLU A 772 -47.76 45.29 27.66
C GLU A 772 -49.22 44.86 27.56
N PHE A 773 -49.63 44.43 26.36
CA PHE A 773 -50.99 43.94 26.09
C PHE A 773 -51.01 42.41 26.09
N ASP A 774 -52.09 41.82 26.62
CA ASP A 774 -52.28 40.37 26.66
C ASP A 774 -52.59 39.80 25.26
N TYR A 775 -53.36 40.55 24.46
CA TYR A 775 -53.64 40.26 23.05
C TYR A 775 -53.63 41.55 22.24
N VAL A 776 -53.24 41.45 20.97
CA VAL A 776 -53.51 42.46 19.95
C VAL A 776 -54.39 41.82 18.87
N ILE A 777 -55.62 42.30 18.76
CA ILE A 777 -56.62 41.81 17.82
C ILE A 777 -56.79 42.86 16.72
N LEU A 778 -56.61 42.46 15.47
CA LEU A 778 -56.76 43.32 14.30
C LEU A 778 -58.01 42.88 13.54
N ASP A 779 -59.07 43.70 13.59
CA ASP A 779 -60.31 43.43 12.87
C ASP A 779 -60.30 44.10 11.50
N GLU A 780 -60.77 43.40 10.47
CA GLU A 780 -60.71 43.85 9.07
C GLU A 780 -59.28 44.27 8.65
N ALA A 781 -58.28 43.45 8.96
CA ALA A 781 -56.85 43.71 8.77
C ALA A 781 -56.38 43.86 7.30
N GLN A 782 -57.30 43.83 6.33
CA GLN A 782 -57.07 44.27 4.96
C GLN A 782 -57.05 45.81 4.80
N ALA A 783 -57.48 46.56 5.83
CA ALA A 783 -57.65 48.00 5.82
C ALA A 783 -56.35 48.81 5.95
#